data_AF-A0A8B8UHX1-F1
#
_entry.id   AF-A0A8B8UHX1-F1
#
_cell.length_a   1.000
_cell.length_b   1.000
_cell.length_c   1.000
_cell.angle_alpha   90.00
_cell.angle_beta   90.00
_cell.angle_gamma   90.00
#
_symmetry.space_group_name_H-M   'P 1'
#
loop_
_entity.id
_entity.type
_entity.pdbx_description
1 polymer ?
#
loop_
_entity_poly.entity_id
_entity_poly.type
_entity_poly.pdbx_seq_one_letter_code
_entity_poly.pdbx_strand_id
1 'polypeptide(L)'
;MVASARVQKLVRRYKLAIATALAILLLQGLVVWSFSVLEEDEPGEKGRQKKPRPLDPGEGSKDTDSSAGRRGSAGRRHGRWRGRTESPGVPVAKVVRAVTSRHRASRRILPTPPPEAPGRQNLSGAAAGEALVGAAGFPHGDTGSVEGAPQPTDNGFTPKCEIVGKDALSALARASSKQCQQEIANVVCLHQAGGLMPKAVPRHCQRAGKISPGIQWDEVRAQQPVDGPPVRVAYMLVVHGRAIRQLKRLLKAVYHEQHFFYIHVDKRSNYLHREVVELARQYDNVRVTPWRMVTIWGGASLLRMYLRSMRDLLEVPGWAWDFFINLSATDYPTRTNEELVAFLSKNRDKNFLKSHGRDNSRFIKKQGLDRLFHECDSHMWRLGERQIPAGIVVDGGSDWFVLTRSFVEYVVYTDDPLVAQLRQFYMYTLLPAESFFHTVLENSPACESLVDNNLRVTNWNRKLGCKCQYKHIVDWCGCSPNDFKPQDFLRLQQVSRPTFFARKFESTVNQEVLEILDFHLYGSYPPGTPALKAYWENTYDVADGPSGLSDVMLTAYTAFARLSLRHATTAASPLANPLCRFEPRGLPSSVHLYFYDDHFQGYLVTQAVQPSAQGPAETLEMWLMPQGLLKLLGRSDQASRLQSLE
;
A
#
# COMPACT_ATOMS: atom_id res chain seq x y z
N MET A 1 16.15 37.05 -45.19
CA MET A 1 15.12 38.07 -44.95
C MET A 1 15.75 39.24 -44.22
N VAL A 2 15.85 40.40 -44.88
CA VAL A 2 16.47 41.61 -44.33
C VAL A 2 15.56 42.18 -43.24
N ALA A 3 16.05 42.27 -42.01
CA ALA A 3 15.28 42.83 -40.90
C ALA A 3 15.03 44.32 -41.17
N SER A 4 13.75 44.73 -41.11
CA SER A 4 13.29 46.11 -41.28
C SER A 4 14.13 47.09 -40.44
N ALA A 5 14.42 48.27 -40.99
CA ALA A 5 15.19 49.34 -40.33
C ALA A 5 14.61 49.76 -38.95
N ARG A 6 13.34 49.43 -38.66
CA ARG A 6 12.72 49.61 -37.33
C ARG A 6 13.21 48.59 -36.29
N VAL A 7 13.54 47.36 -36.70
CA VAL A 7 14.04 46.28 -35.83
C VAL A 7 15.50 46.55 -35.42
N GLN A 8 16.34 47.06 -36.33
CA GLN A 8 17.73 47.40 -36.00
C GLN A 8 17.84 48.58 -35.01
N LYS A 9 16.91 49.56 -35.06
CA LYS A 9 16.83 50.65 -34.06
C LYS A 9 16.36 50.16 -32.69
N LEU A 10 15.47 49.17 -32.64
CA LEU A 10 15.00 48.56 -31.40
C LEU A 10 16.12 47.73 -30.74
N VAL A 11 16.83 46.91 -31.53
CA VAL A 11 17.96 46.10 -31.05
C VAL A 11 19.11 46.98 -30.53
N ARG A 12 19.38 48.15 -31.16
CA ARG A 12 20.37 49.10 -30.61
C ARG A 12 19.95 49.75 -29.30
N ARG A 13 18.66 50.03 -29.08
CA ARG A 13 18.17 50.64 -27.83
C ARG A 13 18.19 49.68 -26.64
N TYR A 14 17.96 48.39 -26.86
CA TYR A 14 17.90 47.40 -25.78
C TYR A 14 19.19 46.58 -25.61
N LYS A 15 20.19 46.74 -26.49
CA LYS A 15 21.48 46.04 -26.40
C LYS A 15 22.18 46.28 -25.05
N LEU A 16 22.17 47.52 -24.56
CA LEU A 16 22.79 47.84 -23.28
C LEU A 16 22.03 47.18 -22.13
N ALA A 17 20.70 47.29 -22.09
CA ALA A 17 19.86 46.69 -21.05
C ALA A 17 19.91 45.16 -21.02
N ILE A 18 20.00 44.52 -22.19
CA ILE A 18 20.17 43.06 -22.31
C ILE A 18 21.56 42.65 -21.82
N ALA A 19 22.61 43.42 -22.14
CA ALA A 19 23.96 43.16 -21.64
C ALA A 19 24.04 43.33 -20.11
N THR A 20 23.41 44.35 -19.52
CA THR A 20 23.36 44.51 -18.07
C THR A 20 22.59 43.38 -17.39
N ALA A 21 21.45 42.95 -17.95
CA ALA A 21 20.67 41.83 -17.40
C ALA A 21 21.46 40.51 -17.43
N LEU A 22 22.21 40.25 -18.52
CA LEU A 22 23.07 39.07 -18.63
C LEU A 22 24.27 39.14 -17.67
N ALA A 23 24.87 40.33 -17.47
CA ALA A 23 25.95 40.52 -16.50
C ALA A 23 25.48 40.31 -15.06
N ILE A 24 24.28 40.77 -14.71
CA ILE A 24 23.67 40.54 -13.39
C ILE A 24 23.39 39.06 -13.17
N LEU A 25 22.87 38.35 -14.18
CA LEU A 25 22.65 36.90 -14.09
C LEU A 25 23.96 36.10 -13.97
N LEU A 26 25.02 36.53 -14.66
CA LEU A 26 26.36 35.94 -14.54
C LEU A 26 26.98 36.20 -13.16
N LEU A 27 26.82 37.41 -12.61
CA LEU A 27 27.27 37.72 -11.25
C LEU A 27 26.47 36.95 -10.19
N GLN A 28 25.15 36.81 -10.36
CA GLN A 28 24.33 35.97 -9.47
C GLN A 28 24.71 34.49 -9.56
N GLY A 29 25.03 33.99 -10.76
CA GLY A 29 25.54 32.64 -10.97
C GLY A 29 26.91 32.41 -10.33
N LEU A 30 27.84 33.37 -10.48
CA LEU A 30 29.18 33.31 -9.87
C LEU A 30 29.14 33.39 -8.34
N VAL A 31 28.22 34.17 -7.75
CA VAL A 31 28.03 34.22 -6.30
C VAL A 31 27.47 32.89 -5.78
N VAL A 32 26.47 32.29 -6.44
CA VAL A 32 25.93 30.97 -6.06
C VAL A 32 26.98 29.85 -6.21
N TRP A 33 27.84 29.95 -7.23
CA TRP A 33 28.92 28.98 -7.43
C TRP A 33 30.08 29.18 -6.43
N SER A 34 30.40 30.42 -6.06
CA SER A 34 31.42 30.74 -5.05
C SER A 34 31.02 30.33 -3.63
N PHE A 35 29.71 30.22 -3.32
CA PHE A 35 29.23 29.65 -2.04
C PHE A 35 29.15 28.12 -2.05
N SER A 36 29.18 27.49 -3.23
CA SER A 36 29.17 26.01 -3.35
C SER A 36 30.58 25.39 -3.38
N VAL A 37 31.63 26.21 -3.49
CA VAL A 37 33.05 25.79 -3.56
C VAL A 37 33.79 26.03 -2.23
N LEU A 38 33.10 26.52 -1.19
CA LEU A 38 33.68 26.80 0.14
C LEU A 38 33.32 25.77 1.23
N GLU A 39 32.75 24.61 0.87
CA GLU A 39 32.38 23.54 1.83
C GLU A 39 32.99 22.16 1.51
N GLU A 40 34.13 22.07 0.83
CA GLU A 40 34.92 20.82 0.75
C GLU A 40 36.43 21.06 1.01
N ASP A 41 36.84 20.64 2.22
CA ASP A 41 38.14 20.16 2.74
C ASP A 41 39.50 20.76 2.32
N GLU A 42 40.20 21.29 3.33
CA GLU A 42 41.66 21.46 3.42
C GLU A 42 42.29 20.29 4.21
N PRO A 43 43.45 19.74 3.82
CA PRO A 43 44.24 18.83 4.66
C PRO A 43 45.43 19.54 5.32
N GLY A 44 45.56 19.39 6.65
CA GLY A 44 46.88 19.24 7.30
C GLY A 44 47.45 20.37 8.17
N GLU A 45 47.58 20.04 9.47
CA GLU A 45 48.62 20.41 10.45
C GLU A 45 48.72 21.81 11.12
N LYS A 46 48.77 21.70 12.47
CA LYS A 46 49.56 22.46 13.47
C LYS A 46 49.13 23.88 13.89
N GLY A 47 48.68 23.96 15.16
CA GLY A 47 49.31 24.87 16.12
C GLY A 47 48.41 25.82 16.94
N ARG A 48 48.40 25.56 18.25
CA ARG A 48 48.35 26.52 19.39
C ARG A 48 47.08 27.35 19.68
N GLN A 49 46.46 26.98 20.82
CA GLN A 49 46.11 27.80 22.00
C GLN A 49 45.66 29.27 21.81
N LYS A 50 44.43 29.61 22.25
CA LYS A 50 44.18 30.28 23.56
C LYS A 50 42.69 30.52 23.89
N LYS A 51 42.47 30.43 25.20
CA LYS A 51 41.31 30.55 26.11
C LYS A 51 40.68 31.98 26.18
N PRO A 52 39.63 32.28 27.02
CA PRO A 52 38.31 32.79 26.56
C PRO A 52 37.78 34.07 27.28
N ARG A 53 36.49 34.41 27.00
CA ARG A 53 35.49 35.18 27.81
C ARG A 53 35.59 36.74 27.82
N PRO A 54 34.59 37.50 28.36
CA PRO A 54 33.10 37.43 28.28
C PRO A 54 32.41 38.83 28.14
N LEU A 55 31.07 38.88 27.97
CA LEU A 55 30.06 39.69 28.73
C LEU A 55 28.84 40.18 27.90
N ASP A 56 27.66 39.76 28.39
CA ASP A 56 26.29 40.31 28.29
C ASP A 56 26.16 41.77 28.83
N PRO A 57 25.00 42.50 28.87
CA PRO A 57 23.57 42.07 28.76
C PRO A 57 22.56 43.01 28.03
N GLY A 58 21.29 42.55 27.94
CA GLY A 58 20.05 43.35 27.85
C GLY A 58 19.46 43.49 26.44
N GLU A 59 18.17 43.37 26.12
CA GLU A 59 16.90 43.49 26.86
C GLU A 59 15.81 42.77 26.04
N GLY A 60 14.71 42.36 26.67
CA GLY A 60 13.71 41.43 26.10
C GLY A 60 12.65 42.02 25.16
N SER A 61 11.92 41.13 24.49
CA SER A 61 10.49 41.30 24.20
C SER A 61 9.88 39.98 23.71
N LYS A 62 8.64 39.75 24.13
CA LYS A 62 7.66 38.82 23.57
C LYS A 62 7.56 39.00 22.05
N ASP A 63 7.43 37.91 21.29
CA ASP A 63 6.13 37.46 20.78
C ASP A 63 6.28 36.28 19.81
N THR A 64 5.26 35.44 19.85
CA THR A 64 4.83 34.50 18.81
C THR A 64 4.90 35.10 17.41
N ASP A 65 5.39 34.37 16.40
CA ASP A 65 4.52 34.12 15.24
C ASP A 65 4.93 33.01 14.28
N SER A 66 3.86 32.41 13.76
CA SER A 66 3.81 31.50 12.62
C SER A 66 3.99 32.29 11.33
N SER A 67 4.76 31.77 10.36
CA SER A 67 4.89 32.39 9.04
C SER A 67 4.43 31.46 7.92
N ALA A 68 3.16 31.64 7.53
CA ALA A 68 2.63 31.24 6.24
C ALA A 68 2.45 32.50 5.36
N GLY A 69 3.19 32.57 4.25
CA GLY A 69 3.14 33.70 3.32
C GLY A 69 1.91 33.67 2.39
N ARG A 70 1.15 34.77 2.38
CA ARG A 70 0.29 35.22 1.28
C ARG A 70 0.72 36.63 0.83
N ARG A 71 0.89 36.83 -0.47
CA ARG A 71 0.66 38.09 -1.20
C ARG A 71 -0.37 37.76 -2.28
N GLY A 72 -1.44 38.51 -2.58
CA GLY A 72 -1.70 39.93 -2.42
C GLY A 72 -2.05 40.48 -3.82
N SER A 73 -3.34 40.78 -4.05
CA SER A 73 -3.96 41.15 -5.33
C SER A 73 -3.87 42.65 -5.67
N ALA A 74 -3.99 42.99 -6.95
CA ALA A 74 -4.62 44.21 -7.50
C ALA A 74 -4.89 43.94 -9.00
N GLY A 75 -6.00 44.26 -9.68
CA GLY A 75 -7.17 45.08 -9.40
C GLY A 75 -7.38 46.09 -10.55
N ARG A 76 -8.42 45.94 -11.39
CA ARG A 76 -9.23 47.03 -12.01
C ARG A 76 -10.32 46.52 -12.98
N ARG A 77 -11.44 47.25 -13.00
CA ARG A 77 -12.74 46.97 -13.65
C ARG A 77 -12.95 47.74 -14.97
N HIS A 78 -13.98 47.29 -15.68
CA HIS A 78 -14.91 47.97 -16.62
C HIS A 78 -14.70 47.83 -18.13
N GLY A 79 -15.82 47.48 -18.83
CA GLY A 79 -16.01 47.72 -20.26
C GLY A 79 -16.87 46.67 -20.98
N ARG A 80 -18.17 46.94 -21.12
CA ARG A 80 -19.11 46.26 -22.04
C ARG A 80 -18.81 46.74 -23.48
N TRP A 81 -19.14 45.99 -24.54
CA TRP A 81 -19.70 46.43 -25.84
C TRP A 81 -19.87 45.23 -26.81
N ARG A 82 -20.90 45.30 -27.67
CA ARG A 82 -21.34 44.29 -28.68
C ARG A 82 -20.55 44.42 -29.99
N GLY A 83 -20.52 43.35 -30.81
CA GLY A 83 -20.25 43.44 -32.26
C GLY A 83 -19.98 42.10 -32.97
N ARG A 84 -20.78 41.81 -34.01
CA ARG A 84 -20.69 40.79 -35.09
C ARG A 84 -19.28 40.81 -35.78
N THR A 85 -18.78 39.85 -36.59
CA THR A 85 -19.34 38.97 -37.64
C THR A 85 -18.27 37.94 -38.09
N GLU A 86 -18.74 36.75 -38.53
CA GLU A 86 -18.28 35.87 -39.64
C GLU A 86 -16.90 35.17 -39.73
N SER A 87 -17.04 33.83 -39.85
CA SER A 87 -16.24 32.65 -40.24
C SER A 87 -15.28 32.76 -41.47
N PRO A 88 -14.55 31.70 -41.94
CA PRO A 88 -14.56 30.28 -41.55
C PRO A 88 -13.20 29.56 -41.41
N GLY A 89 -13.20 28.45 -40.65
CA GLY A 89 -12.12 27.45 -40.62
C GLY A 89 -12.69 26.04 -40.66
N VAL A 90 -12.27 25.27 -41.65
CA VAL A 90 -12.69 23.90 -42.04
C VAL A 90 -12.34 22.85 -40.96
N PRO A 91 -13.21 21.85 -40.68
CA PRO A 91 -12.88 20.70 -39.82
C PRO A 91 -12.59 19.42 -40.63
N VAL A 92 -11.62 18.63 -40.17
CA VAL A 92 -11.37 17.25 -40.65
C VAL A 92 -11.97 16.23 -39.68
N ALA A 93 -12.53 15.18 -40.27
CA ALA A 93 -13.58 14.30 -39.78
C ALA A 93 -13.21 13.32 -38.65
N LYS A 94 -14.19 13.06 -37.78
CA LYS A 94 -14.33 11.83 -36.98
C LYS A 94 -15.43 10.98 -37.61
N VAL A 95 -15.12 9.72 -37.91
CA VAL A 95 -16.08 8.72 -38.40
C VAL A 95 -16.75 8.06 -37.20
N VAL A 96 -18.08 8.17 -37.11
CA VAL A 96 -18.95 7.34 -36.26
C VAL A 96 -20.04 6.79 -37.17
N ARG A 97 -20.17 5.46 -37.20
CA ARG A 97 -21.15 4.73 -38.02
C ARG A 97 -22.38 4.47 -37.16
N ALA A 98 -23.50 5.13 -37.48
CA ALA A 98 -24.83 4.82 -36.97
C ALA A 98 -25.64 4.12 -38.07
N VAL A 99 -26.36 3.06 -37.72
CA VAL A 99 -27.33 2.39 -38.59
C VAL A 99 -28.69 2.45 -37.92
N THR A 100 -29.66 3.05 -38.61
CA THR A 100 -31.09 3.03 -38.26
C THR A 100 -31.92 2.87 -39.52
N SER A 101 -32.84 1.90 -39.54
CA SER A 101 -34.16 1.96 -40.20
C SER A 101 -34.94 0.69 -39.84
N ARG A 102 -36.00 0.75 -39.02
CA ARG A 102 -37.42 1.12 -39.27
C ARG A 102 -38.33 -0.09 -39.52
N HIS A 103 -39.43 -0.09 -38.77
CA HIS A 103 -40.50 -1.08 -38.61
C HIS A 103 -41.38 -1.35 -39.85
N ARG A 104 -42.00 -2.54 -39.86
CA ARG A 104 -43.40 -2.71 -40.32
C ARG A 104 -44.07 -3.90 -39.60
N ALA A 105 -45.32 -3.70 -39.15
CA ALA A 105 -46.17 -4.65 -38.43
C ALA A 105 -47.21 -5.28 -39.37
N SER A 106 -47.64 -6.53 -39.08
CA SER A 106 -48.93 -7.10 -39.50
C SER A 106 -49.35 -8.29 -38.61
N ARG A 107 -50.63 -8.27 -38.23
CA ARG A 107 -51.40 -9.20 -37.36
C ARG A 107 -51.74 -10.55 -38.03
N ARG A 108 -51.96 -11.60 -37.23
CA ARG A 108 -52.99 -12.68 -37.36
C ARG A 108 -53.07 -13.45 -36.02
N ILE A 109 -54.08 -13.19 -35.17
CA ILE A 109 -55.33 -13.94 -34.91
C ILE A 109 -55.11 -15.36 -34.33
N LEU A 110 -55.67 -15.55 -33.13
CA LEU A 110 -55.70 -16.75 -32.27
C LEU A 110 -57.05 -17.50 -32.45
N PRO A 111 -57.14 -18.78 -32.04
CA PRO A 111 -58.37 -19.28 -31.44
C PRO A 111 -58.16 -19.98 -30.08
N THR A 112 -59.18 -19.93 -29.23
CA THR A 112 -59.40 -20.60 -27.92
C THR A 112 -60.82 -21.22 -27.93
N PRO A 113 -61.28 -21.98 -26.91
CA PRO A 113 -60.75 -23.18 -26.20
C PRO A 113 -61.84 -24.32 -26.17
N PRO A 114 -61.73 -25.36 -25.32
CA PRO A 114 -62.83 -25.63 -24.35
C PRO A 114 -62.36 -26.11 -22.94
N PRO A 115 -63.27 -26.29 -21.95
CA PRO A 115 -63.00 -25.96 -20.53
C PRO A 115 -62.99 -27.14 -19.52
N GLU A 116 -62.77 -26.76 -18.25
CA GLU A 116 -63.17 -27.39 -16.96
C GLU A 116 -62.12 -28.12 -16.09
N ALA A 117 -62.20 -27.80 -14.78
CA ALA A 117 -61.40 -28.25 -13.62
C ALA A 117 -62.15 -29.39 -12.86
N PRO A 118 -61.89 -29.75 -11.57
CA PRO A 118 -60.74 -29.59 -10.67
C PRO A 118 -60.34 -30.88 -9.87
N GLY A 119 -59.21 -30.85 -9.12
CA GLY A 119 -59.17 -31.40 -7.75
C GLY A 119 -58.17 -32.51 -7.34
N ARG A 120 -57.68 -32.34 -6.08
CA ARG A 120 -57.03 -33.28 -5.11
C ARG A 120 -55.53 -33.59 -5.29
N GLN A 121 -54.63 -33.19 -4.38
CA GLN A 121 -54.35 -33.54 -2.96
C GLN A 121 -53.69 -34.91 -2.69
N ASN A 122 -52.65 -34.85 -1.84
CA ASN A 122 -51.98 -35.89 -1.04
C ASN A 122 -50.89 -36.75 -1.74
N LEU A 123 -49.82 -37.24 -1.10
CA LEU A 123 -49.13 -37.07 0.20
C LEU A 123 -47.89 -38.00 0.13
N SER A 124 -46.82 -37.69 0.91
CA SER A 124 -45.80 -38.63 1.45
C SER A 124 -44.90 -39.42 0.46
N GLY A 125 -43.63 -39.73 0.70
CA GLY A 125 -42.72 -39.64 1.84
C GLY A 125 -41.37 -40.29 1.46
N ALA A 126 -40.27 -39.88 2.13
CA ALA A 126 -39.21 -40.71 2.74
C ALA A 126 -38.67 -41.97 2.01
N ALA A 127 -37.41 -42.39 2.04
CA ALA A 127 -36.14 -41.98 2.64
C ALA A 127 -35.06 -43.00 2.16
N ALA A 128 -33.77 -42.64 2.26
CA ALA A 128 -32.56 -43.50 2.35
C ALA A 128 -32.28 -44.52 1.20
N GLY A 129 -31.05 -44.92 0.85
CA GLY A 129 -29.68 -44.73 1.34
C GLY A 129 -28.74 -45.74 0.62
N GLU A 130 -27.43 -45.46 0.63
CA GLU A 130 -26.26 -46.36 0.37
C GLU A 130 -26.04 -46.89 -1.08
N ALA A 131 -24.93 -46.60 -1.79
CA ALA A 131 -23.47 -46.81 -1.62
C ALA A 131 -22.94 -48.13 -2.22
N LEU A 132 -22.05 -48.05 -3.25
CA LEU A 132 -20.76 -48.79 -3.40
C LEU A 132 -20.21 -48.85 -4.86
N VAL A 133 -19.04 -48.22 -5.04
CA VAL A 133 -17.77 -48.62 -5.72
C VAL A 133 -17.74 -49.73 -6.81
N GLY A 134 -17.06 -49.45 -7.94
CA GLY A 134 -16.44 -50.48 -8.80
C GLY A 134 -16.02 -49.99 -10.20
N ALA A 135 -14.85 -50.39 -10.71
CA ALA A 135 -14.06 -49.69 -11.72
C ALA A 135 -14.03 -50.31 -13.15
N ALA A 136 -13.55 -49.48 -14.10
CA ALA A 136 -12.78 -49.76 -15.33
C ALA A 136 -13.48 -50.19 -16.64
N GLY A 137 -13.18 -49.45 -17.73
CA GLY A 137 -13.26 -49.91 -19.13
C GLY A 137 -13.64 -48.83 -20.15
N PHE A 138 -12.69 -48.34 -20.95
CA PHE A 138 -12.94 -47.63 -22.22
C PHE A 138 -13.04 -48.66 -23.36
N PRO A 139 -13.90 -48.43 -24.37
CA PRO A 139 -13.36 -48.04 -25.68
C PRO A 139 -14.20 -46.97 -26.44
N HIS A 140 -13.56 -46.40 -27.47
CA HIS A 140 -13.99 -45.35 -28.39
C HIS A 140 -15.29 -45.59 -29.17
N GLY A 141 -15.99 -44.48 -29.51
CA GLY A 141 -16.48 -44.25 -30.88
C GLY A 141 -17.98 -43.95 -31.07
N ASP A 142 -18.26 -42.69 -31.38
CA ASP A 142 -19.37 -42.12 -32.17
C ASP A 142 -20.80 -41.89 -31.63
N THR A 143 -21.10 -40.59 -31.55
CA THR A 143 -22.32 -39.85 -31.93
C THR A 143 -23.69 -40.41 -31.56
N GLY A 144 -24.30 -39.80 -30.55
CA GLY A 144 -25.72 -39.94 -30.26
C GLY A 144 -26.16 -38.95 -29.19
N SER A 145 -27.12 -38.10 -29.54
CA SER A 145 -27.84 -37.12 -28.72
C SER A 145 -28.08 -37.56 -27.26
N VAL A 146 -27.72 -36.70 -26.29
CA VAL A 146 -28.16 -36.85 -24.90
C VAL A 146 -28.76 -35.54 -24.42
N GLU A 147 -30.09 -35.51 -24.41
CA GLU A 147 -30.88 -34.67 -23.51
C GLU A 147 -30.45 -34.96 -22.07
N GLY A 148 -30.10 -33.90 -21.34
CA GLY A 148 -29.66 -34.01 -19.95
C GLY A 148 -28.91 -32.78 -19.48
N ALA A 149 -29.31 -31.59 -19.93
CA ALA A 149 -28.86 -30.37 -19.27
C ALA A 149 -29.44 -30.41 -17.84
N PRO A 150 -28.62 -30.23 -16.78
CA PRO A 150 -29.15 -29.96 -15.46
C PRO A 150 -30.10 -28.78 -15.60
N GLN A 151 -31.33 -28.95 -15.13
CA GLN A 151 -32.27 -27.84 -15.04
C GLN A 151 -31.56 -26.67 -14.34
N PRO A 152 -31.69 -25.43 -14.86
CA PRO A 152 -31.15 -24.28 -14.18
C PRO A 152 -31.86 -24.19 -12.84
N THR A 153 -31.17 -24.55 -11.76
CA THR A 153 -31.63 -24.24 -10.41
C THR A 153 -31.91 -22.75 -10.37
N ASP A 154 -33.13 -22.43 -9.94
CA ASP A 154 -33.71 -21.11 -9.81
C ASP A 154 -32.70 -20.10 -9.18
N ASN A 155 -32.04 -19.31 -10.02
CA ASN A 155 -30.85 -18.51 -9.66
C ASN A 155 -31.00 -17.03 -10.06
N GLY A 156 -32.20 -16.48 -9.86
CA GLY A 156 -32.44 -15.03 -9.92
C GLY A 156 -32.05 -14.36 -8.61
N PHE A 157 -30.99 -13.53 -8.62
CA PHE A 157 -30.79 -12.59 -7.52
C PHE A 157 -31.96 -11.60 -7.53
N THR A 158 -32.77 -11.59 -6.46
CA THR A 158 -33.95 -10.72 -6.34
C THR A 158 -33.72 -9.66 -5.27
N PRO A 159 -33.61 -8.36 -5.65
CA PRO A 159 -33.57 -7.27 -4.69
C PRO A 159 -34.81 -7.24 -3.80
N LYS A 160 -34.62 -6.96 -2.50
CA LYS A 160 -35.73 -6.78 -1.54
C LYS A 160 -36.46 -5.44 -1.68
N CYS A 161 -35.93 -4.55 -2.52
CA CYS A 161 -36.40 -3.18 -2.73
C CYS A 161 -36.05 -2.72 -4.16
N GLU A 162 -36.63 -1.61 -4.59
CA GLU A 162 -36.26 -0.97 -5.84
C GLU A 162 -34.92 -0.22 -5.71
N ILE A 163 -33.92 -0.62 -6.51
CA ILE A 163 -32.59 0.01 -6.50
C ILE A 163 -32.49 1.01 -7.65
N VAL A 164 -32.57 2.31 -7.31
CA VAL A 164 -32.52 3.42 -8.28
C VAL A 164 -31.18 4.18 -8.30
N GLY A 165 -30.33 3.96 -7.29
CA GLY A 165 -29.08 4.70 -7.13
C GLY A 165 -28.04 4.34 -8.21
N LYS A 166 -27.50 5.35 -8.91
CA LYS A 166 -26.53 5.15 -10.01
C LYS A 166 -25.28 4.38 -9.58
N ASP A 167 -24.77 4.66 -8.38
CA ASP A 167 -23.60 3.99 -7.82
C ASP A 167 -23.88 2.51 -7.57
N ALA A 168 -24.98 2.19 -6.87
CA ALA A 168 -25.42 0.83 -6.63
C ALA A 168 -25.69 0.04 -7.92
N LEU A 169 -26.36 0.64 -8.90
CA LEU A 169 -26.61 0.01 -10.21
C LEU A 169 -25.30 -0.27 -10.96
N SER A 170 -24.33 0.66 -10.91
CA SER A 170 -23.01 0.45 -11.49
C SER A 170 -22.23 -0.66 -10.79
N ALA A 171 -22.34 -0.77 -9.46
CA ALA A 171 -21.71 -1.84 -8.69
C ALA A 171 -22.32 -3.22 -9.03
N LEU A 172 -23.66 -3.32 -9.04
CA LEU A 172 -24.37 -4.55 -9.42
C LEU A 172 -24.00 -5.05 -10.82
N ALA A 173 -23.86 -4.13 -11.78
CA ALA A 173 -23.50 -4.45 -13.16
C ALA A 173 -22.05 -4.95 -13.32
N ARG A 174 -21.14 -4.58 -12.41
CA ARG A 174 -19.71 -4.92 -12.47
C ARG A 174 -19.32 -6.07 -11.55
N ALA A 175 -20.09 -6.32 -10.49
CA ALA A 175 -19.85 -7.43 -9.57
C ALA A 175 -19.86 -8.77 -10.33
N SER A 176 -18.84 -9.59 -10.09
CA SER A 176 -18.63 -10.83 -10.84
C SER A 176 -19.42 -12.01 -10.27
N SER A 177 -19.54 -12.09 -8.94
CA SER A 177 -20.28 -13.17 -8.27
C SER A 177 -21.74 -12.78 -7.98
N LYS A 178 -22.64 -13.78 -8.10
CA LYS A 178 -24.05 -13.64 -7.70
C LYS A 178 -24.20 -13.34 -6.20
N GLN A 179 -23.30 -13.88 -5.39
CA GLN A 179 -23.25 -13.60 -3.96
C GLN A 179 -22.99 -12.11 -3.70
N CYS A 180 -21.97 -11.52 -4.34
CA CYS A 180 -21.65 -10.10 -4.18
C CYS A 180 -22.79 -9.21 -4.70
N GLN A 181 -23.45 -9.58 -5.81
CA GLN A 181 -24.67 -8.88 -6.26
C GLN A 181 -25.78 -8.89 -5.19
N GLN A 182 -26.03 -10.04 -4.56
CA GLN A 182 -27.02 -10.17 -3.49
C GLN A 182 -26.65 -9.37 -2.23
N GLU A 183 -25.39 -9.39 -1.83
CA GLU A 183 -24.89 -8.59 -0.71
C GLU A 183 -25.02 -7.09 -0.96
N ILE A 184 -24.59 -6.61 -2.13
CA ILE A 184 -24.73 -5.20 -2.55
C ILE A 184 -26.17 -4.75 -2.42
N ALA A 185 -27.11 -5.50 -2.98
CA ALA A 185 -28.51 -5.13 -2.92
C ALA A 185 -29.09 -5.16 -1.50
N ASN A 186 -28.74 -6.16 -0.69
CA ASN A 186 -29.18 -6.22 0.70
C ASN A 186 -28.71 -4.99 1.48
N VAL A 187 -27.44 -4.59 1.30
CA VAL A 187 -26.86 -3.41 1.95
C VAL A 187 -27.57 -2.13 1.49
N VAL A 188 -27.82 -1.98 0.19
CA VAL A 188 -28.52 -0.81 -0.36
C VAL A 188 -29.95 -0.73 0.17
N CYS A 189 -30.70 -1.83 0.15
CA CYS A 189 -32.08 -1.86 0.65
C CYS A 189 -32.14 -1.56 2.16
N LEU A 190 -31.22 -2.12 2.95
CA LEU A 190 -31.17 -1.86 4.39
C LEU A 190 -30.81 -0.40 4.71
N HIS A 191 -29.95 0.22 3.89
CA HIS A 191 -29.62 1.65 4.00
C HIS A 191 -30.80 2.55 3.62
N GLN A 192 -31.51 2.24 2.52
CA GLN A 192 -32.72 2.97 2.10
C GLN A 192 -33.84 2.89 3.15
N ALA A 193 -33.96 1.75 3.84
CA ALA A 193 -34.89 1.58 4.96
C ALA A 193 -34.47 2.32 6.24
N GLY A 194 -33.27 2.93 6.27
CA GLY A 194 -32.74 3.64 7.43
C GLY A 194 -32.26 2.73 8.57
N GLY A 195 -32.11 1.42 8.32
CA GLY A 195 -31.74 0.41 9.31
C GLY A 195 -30.24 0.09 9.36
N LEU A 196 -29.43 0.64 8.44
CA LEU A 196 -28.00 0.28 8.33
C LEU A 196 -27.07 1.19 9.14
N MET A 197 -27.21 2.51 9.00
CA MET A 197 -26.27 3.52 9.50
C MET A 197 -26.83 4.24 10.74
N PRO A 198 -26.03 4.45 11.79
CA PRO A 198 -26.47 5.21 12.95
C PRO A 198 -26.69 6.68 12.59
N LYS A 199 -27.77 7.29 13.13
CA LYS A 199 -28.10 8.71 12.90
C LYS A 199 -27.39 9.64 13.88
N ALA A 200 -27.24 9.21 15.13
CA ALA A 200 -26.57 9.95 16.19
C ALA A 200 -25.83 8.97 17.10
N VAL A 201 -24.64 9.35 17.55
CA VAL A 201 -23.76 8.54 18.39
C VAL A 201 -23.44 9.34 19.65
N PRO A 202 -23.45 8.74 20.86
CA PRO A 202 -23.11 9.46 22.08
C PRO A 202 -21.62 9.83 22.12
N ARG A 203 -21.30 10.96 22.75
CA ARG A 203 -19.94 11.38 23.06
C ARG A 203 -19.75 11.42 24.57
N HIS A 204 -18.68 10.78 25.04
CA HIS A 204 -18.34 10.68 26.46
C HIS A 204 -17.14 11.53 26.87
N CYS A 205 -16.40 12.05 25.88
CA CYS A 205 -15.30 12.97 26.16
C CYS A 205 -15.81 14.29 26.76
N GLN A 206 -15.33 14.62 27.95
CA GLN A 206 -15.71 15.82 28.70
C GLN A 206 -15.15 17.11 28.10
N ARG A 207 -14.11 17.03 27.27
CA ARG A 207 -13.54 18.19 26.57
C ARG A 207 -14.42 18.59 25.40
N ALA A 208 -14.67 19.89 25.29
CA ALA A 208 -15.33 20.46 24.11
C ALA A 208 -14.36 20.49 22.92
N GLY A 209 -14.83 20.02 21.77
CA GLY A 209 -14.08 20.08 20.51
C GLY A 209 -12.95 19.05 20.37
N LYS A 210 -12.01 19.36 19.48
CA LYS A 210 -10.87 18.50 19.13
C LYS A 210 -9.75 18.67 20.15
N ILE A 211 -9.12 17.55 20.53
CA ILE A 211 -7.99 17.54 21.47
C ILE A 211 -6.70 17.65 20.67
N SER A 212 -5.84 18.61 21.02
CA SER A 212 -4.53 18.81 20.40
C SER A 212 -3.42 18.89 21.45
N PRO A 213 -3.12 17.80 22.18
CA PRO A 213 -2.05 17.83 23.14
C PRO A 213 -0.75 17.48 22.40
N GLY A 214 0.15 18.47 22.34
CA GLY A 214 1.53 18.20 21.98
C GLY A 214 2.25 17.56 23.16
N ILE A 215 3.18 16.65 22.88
CA ILE A 215 4.22 16.30 23.86
C ILE A 215 5.32 17.34 23.73
N GLN A 216 5.64 18.03 24.83
CA GLN A 216 6.86 18.84 24.90
C GLN A 216 8.04 17.86 24.96
N TRP A 217 8.73 17.73 23.83
CA TRP A 217 9.88 16.82 23.68
C TRP A 217 11.18 17.56 23.96
N ASP A 218 11.98 16.99 24.84
CA ASP A 218 13.35 17.42 25.14
C ASP A 218 14.22 16.16 25.23
N GLU A 219 15.28 16.09 24.42
CA GLU A 219 16.19 14.94 24.40
C GLU A 219 16.85 14.69 25.76
N VAL A 220 17.03 15.75 26.58
CA VAL A 220 17.56 15.62 27.93
C VAL A 220 16.59 14.85 28.83
N ARG A 221 15.28 15.09 28.68
CA ARG A 221 14.25 14.31 29.38
C ARG A 221 14.18 12.88 28.84
N ALA A 222 14.54 12.62 27.59
CA ALA A 222 14.54 11.28 27.01
C ALA A 222 15.54 10.34 27.68
N GLN A 223 16.67 10.86 28.16
CA GLN A 223 17.76 10.09 28.78
C GLN A 223 17.57 9.84 30.29
N GLN A 224 16.60 10.49 30.93
CA GLN A 224 16.34 10.26 32.35
C GLN A 224 15.84 8.83 32.61
N PRO A 225 16.27 8.17 33.70
CA PRO A 225 15.74 6.86 34.08
C PRO A 225 14.24 6.94 34.34
N VAL A 226 13.53 5.87 34.00
CA VAL A 226 12.07 5.75 34.20
C VAL A 226 11.83 4.91 35.44
N ASP A 227 10.98 5.39 36.34
CA ASP A 227 10.50 4.58 37.45
C ASP A 227 9.53 3.49 36.95
N GLY A 228 9.73 2.26 37.42
CA GLY A 228 8.91 1.09 37.10
C GLY A 228 9.41 0.20 35.96
N PRO A 229 8.79 -0.97 35.74
CA PRO A 229 9.27 -1.99 34.80
C PRO A 229 9.16 -1.51 33.34
N PRO A 230 10.13 -1.81 32.47
CA PRO A 230 10.08 -1.41 31.06
C PRO A 230 8.82 -1.94 30.38
N VAL A 231 8.26 -1.15 29.47
CA VAL A 231 7.08 -1.57 28.70
C VAL A 231 7.39 -2.71 27.75
N ARG A 232 6.41 -3.57 27.54
CA ARG A 232 6.43 -4.65 26.56
C ARG A 232 5.51 -4.32 25.40
N VAL A 233 6.00 -4.54 24.18
CA VAL A 233 5.27 -4.18 22.96
C VAL A 233 4.70 -5.43 22.30
N ALA A 234 3.43 -5.36 21.90
CA ALA A 234 2.83 -6.27 20.94
C ALA A 234 2.89 -5.66 19.53
N TYR A 235 3.79 -6.17 18.70
CA TYR A 235 3.91 -5.82 17.29
C TYR A 235 2.91 -6.62 16.46
N MET A 236 1.97 -5.93 15.84
CA MET A 236 1.06 -6.49 14.84
C MET A 236 1.66 -6.28 13.45
N LEU A 237 2.28 -7.32 12.89
CA LEU A 237 2.85 -7.28 11.55
C LEU A 237 1.79 -7.68 10.52
N VAL A 238 1.42 -6.75 9.64
CA VAL A 238 0.42 -6.96 8.57
C VAL A 238 1.13 -7.01 7.23
N VAL A 239 1.32 -8.22 6.70
CA VAL A 239 2.24 -8.47 5.59
C VAL A 239 1.58 -9.16 4.40
N HIS A 240 2.08 -8.86 3.21
CA HIS A 240 1.66 -9.46 1.95
C HIS A 240 2.82 -9.40 0.94
N GLY A 241 2.65 -10.05 -0.21
CA GLY A 241 3.66 -10.05 -1.28
C GLY A 241 4.67 -11.19 -1.13
N ARG A 242 5.93 -10.92 -1.51
CA ARG A 242 7.00 -11.93 -1.63
C ARG A 242 8.26 -11.63 -0.82
N ALA A 243 8.39 -10.43 -0.25
CA ALA A 243 9.60 -9.90 0.38
C ALA A 243 9.92 -10.49 1.77
N ILE A 244 9.99 -11.82 1.88
CA ILE A 244 10.28 -12.50 3.16
C ILE A 244 11.64 -12.11 3.74
N ARG A 245 12.67 -11.90 2.90
CA ARG A 245 14.01 -11.54 3.38
C ARG A 245 14.02 -10.15 4.01
N GLN A 246 13.30 -9.20 3.42
CA GLN A 246 13.08 -7.89 4.02
C GLN A 246 12.28 -7.97 5.33
N LEU A 247 11.25 -8.83 5.39
CA LEU A 247 10.50 -9.06 6.63
C LEU A 247 11.39 -9.65 7.74
N LYS A 248 12.26 -10.63 7.41
CA LYS A 248 13.25 -11.19 8.34
C LYS A 248 14.23 -10.12 8.82
N ARG A 249 14.66 -9.22 7.93
CA ARG A 249 15.51 -8.06 8.26
C ARG A 249 14.81 -7.10 9.23
N LEU A 250 13.55 -6.72 8.95
CA LEU A 250 12.73 -5.92 9.86
C LEU A 250 12.58 -6.60 11.22
N LEU A 251 12.17 -7.86 11.24
CA LEU A 251 11.97 -8.60 12.49
C LEU A 251 13.26 -8.60 13.31
N LYS A 252 14.42 -8.88 12.69
CA LYS A 252 15.73 -8.82 13.36
C LYS A 252 16.01 -7.46 13.99
N ALA A 253 15.65 -6.36 13.32
CA ALA A 253 15.88 -5.00 13.84
C ALA A 253 15.01 -4.67 15.06
N VAL A 254 13.77 -5.17 15.11
CA VAL A 254 12.81 -4.86 16.19
C VAL A 254 12.69 -5.95 17.26
N TYR A 255 13.36 -7.10 17.07
CA TYR A 255 13.24 -8.26 17.94
C TYR A 255 13.83 -8.00 19.32
N HIS A 256 13.07 -8.34 20.36
CA HIS A 256 13.55 -8.45 21.73
C HIS A 256 12.71 -9.52 22.43
N GLU A 257 13.32 -10.31 23.32
CA GLU A 257 12.68 -11.43 24.01
C GLU A 257 11.46 -11.03 24.87
N GLN A 258 11.42 -9.77 25.33
CA GLN A 258 10.34 -9.23 26.15
C GLN A 258 9.14 -8.72 25.34
N HIS A 259 9.29 -8.56 24.02
CA HIS A 259 8.23 -8.12 23.12
C HIS A 259 7.53 -9.31 22.49
N PHE A 260 6.37 -9.05 21.88
CA PHE A 260 5.53 -10.06 21.27
C PHE A 260 5.24 -9.71 19.82
N PHE A 261 5.26 -10.69 18.92
CA PHE A 261 5.08 -10.49 17.50
C PHE A 261 3.91 -11.33 17.00
N TYR A 262 2.85 -10.68 16.56
CA TYR A 262 1.70 -11.35 15.97
C TYR A 262 1.59 -10.98 14.49
N ILE A 263 1.69 -11.99 13.62
CA ILE A 263 1.87 -11.79 12.19
C ILE A 263 0.62 -12.24 11.45
N HIS A 264 -0.03 -11.30 10.75
CA HIS A 264 -1.08 -11.57 9.79
C HIS A 264 -0.48 -11.56 8.39
N VAL A 265 -0.70 -12.64 7.65
CA VAL A 265 -0.31 -12.75 6.25
C VAL A 265 -1.56 -12.79 5.36
N ASP A 266 -1.67 -11.85 4.42
CA ASP A 266 -2.79 -11.77 3.47
C ASP A 266 -3.10 -13.14 2.86
N LYS A 267 -4.38 -13.48 2.77
CA LYS A 267 -4.85 -14.80 2.29
C LYS A 267 -4.34 -15.17 0.90
N ARG A 268 -3.97 -14.19 0.07
CA ARG A 268 -3.43 -14.39 -1.28
C ARG A 268 -1.93 -14.67 -1.31
N SER A 269 -1.20 -14.38 -0.23
CA SER A 269 0.27 -14.51 -0.16
C SER A 269 0.70 -15.83 0.49
N ASN A 270 0.42 -16.96 -0.16
CA ASN A 270 0.65 -18.30 0.41
C ASN A 270 2.13 -18.64 0.64
N TYR A 271 3.02 -18.32 -0.32
CA TYR A 271 4.47 -18.45 -0.12
C TYR A 271 4.95 -17.72 1.14
N LEU A 272 4.61 -16.43 1.27
CA LEU A 272 5.00 -15.64 2.43
C LEU A 272 4.43 -16.24 3.72
N HIS A 273 3.20 -16.78 3.68
CA HIS A 273 2.61 -17.44 4.83
C HIS A 273 3.38 -18.69 5.25
N ARG A 274 3.77 -19.56 4.30
CA ARG A 274 4.60 -20.74 4.60
C ARG A 274 5.91 -20.33 5.27
N GLU A 275 6.61 -19.37 4.69
CA GLU A 275 7.87 -18.85 5.23
C GLU A 275 7.71 -18.25 6.64
N VAL A 276 6.64 -17.49 6.87
CA VAL A 276 6.35 -16.84 8.16
C VAL A 276 5.99 -17.88 9.23
N VAL A 277 5.27 -18.95 8.87
CA VAL A 277 4.98 -20.06 9.79
C VAL A 277 6.26 -20.76 10.22
N GLU A 278 7.17 -21.06 9.30
CA GLU A 278 8.47 -21.67 9.65
C GLU A 278 9.35 -20.72 10.47
N LEU A 279 9.28 -19.42 10.19
CA LEU A 279 9.97 -18.40 11.00
C LEU A 279 9.41 -18.35 12.44
N ALA A 280 8.09 -18.36 12.60
CA ALA A 280 7.45 -18.25 13.91
C ALA A 280 7.74 -19.47 14.80
N ARG A 281 7.92 -20.66 14.24
CA ARG A 281 8.28 -21.88 14.99
C ARG A 281 9.61 -21.78 15.74
N GLN A 282 10.47 -20.83 15.38
CA GLN A 282 11.78 -20.65 15.99
C GLN A 282 11.74 -19.80 17.27
N TYR A 283 10.63 -19.15 17.59
CA TYR A 283 10.54 -18.18 18.68
C TYR A 283 9.21 -18.29 19.44
N ASP A 284 9.26 -18.44 20.77
CA ASP A 284 8.06 -18.56 21.62
C ASP A 284 7.20 -17.28 21.66
N ASN A 285 7.84 -16.12 21.42
CA ASN A 285 7.21 -14.80 21.40
C ASN A 285 6.79 -14.34 19.99
N VAL A 286 6.80 -15.24 18.99
CA VAL A 286 6.32 -14.96 17.62
C VAL A 286 5.18 -15.92 17.29
N ARG A 287 4.02 -15.38 16.87
CA ARG A 287 2.85 -16.17 16.48
C ARG A 287 2.26 -15.67 15.17
N VAL A 288 1.61 -16.56 14.43
CA VAL A 288 0.91 -16.26 13.19
C VAL A 288 -0.59 -16.35 13.42
N THR A 289 -1.37 -15.43 12.86
CA THR A 289 -2.84 -15.51 12.95
C THR A 289 -3.34 -16.81 12.31
N PRO A 290 -4.15 -17.63 13.01
CA PRO A 290 -4.68 -18.87 12.42
C PRO A 290 -5.74 -18.59 11.33
N TRP A 291 -6.29 -17.38 11.32
CA TRP A 291 -7.21 -16.88 10.31
C TRP A 291 -6.48 -15.90 9.39
N ARG A 292 -6.90 -15.83 8.13
CA ARG A 292 -6.32 -14.93 7.12
C ARG A 292 -7.43 -14.24 6.35
N MET A 293 -7.27 -12.94 6.15
CA MET A 293 -8.22 -12.10 5.39
C MET A 293 -7.56 -11.61 4.10
N VAL A 294 -8.37 -11.31 3.10
CA VAL A 294 -7.91 -10.62 1.89
C VAL A 294 -7.95 -9.13 2.20
N THR A 295 -6.83 -8.55 2.62
CA THR A 295 -6.74 -7.14 3.04
C THR A 295 -6.38 -6.28 1.83
N ILE A 296 -7.37 -6.01 0.99
CA ILE A 296 -7.19 -5.14 -0.18
C ILE A 296 -6.90 -3.69 0.24
N TRP A 297 -6.24 -2.92 -0.63
CA TRP A 297 -6.03 -1.49 -0.40
C TRP A 297 -7.37 -0.79 -0.17
N GLY A 298 -7.49 -0.03 0.93
CA GLY A 298 -8.72 0.68 1.29
C GLY A 298 -9.87 -0.18 1.82
N GLY A 299 -9.71 -1.51 1.87
CA GLY A 299 -10.77 -2.44 2.28
C GLY A 299 -11.21 -2.28 3.74
N ALA A 300 -12.49 -2.56 3.99
CA ALA A 300 -13.08 -2.67 5.31
C ALA A 300 -12.48 -3.81 6.15
N SER A 301 -12.00 -4.86 5.47
CA SER A 301 -11.32 -6.02 6.03
C SER A 301 -10.07 -5.67 6.85
N LEU A 302 -9.39 -4.55 6.56
CA LEU A 302 -8.22 -4.12 7.34
C LEU A 302 -8.60 -3.78 8.79
N LEU A 303 -9.69 -3.05 9.00
CA LEU A 303 -10.17 -2.76 10.36
C LEU A 303 -10.68 -4.03 11.05
N ARG A 304 -11.40 -4.90 10.32
CA ARG A 304 -11.85 -6.19 10.87
C ARG A 304 -10.68 -7.05 11.33
N MET A 305 -9.60 -7.06 10.55
CA MET A 305 -8.35 -7.74 10.89
C MET A 305 -7.76 -7.15 12.17
N TYR A 306 -7.60 -5.83 12.28
CA TYR A 306 -7.08 -5.20 13.50
C TYR A 306 -7.93 -5.49 14.74
N LEU A 307 -9.25 -5.36 14.66
CA LEU A 307 -10.14 -5.62 15.80
C LEU A 307 -10.06 -7.09 16.25
N ARG A 308 -9.97 -8.03 15.29
CA ARG A 308 -9.81 -9.45 15.61
C ARG A 308 -8.44 -9.76 16.19
N SER A 309 -7.36 -9.18 15.65
CA SER A 309 -6.01 -9.42 16.19
C SER A 309 -5.80 -8.79 17.55
N MET A 310 -6.39 -7.61 17.80
CA MET A 310 -6.44 -7.00 19.13
C MET A 310 -7.13 -7.90 20.14
N ARG A 311 -8.28 -8.50 19.78
CA ARG A 311 -8.95 -9.49 20.63
C ARG A 311 -8.06 -10.70 20.91
N ASP A 312 -7.51 -11.31 19.87
CA ASP A 312 -6.61 -12.45 20.03
C ASP A 312 -5.45 -12.11 20.98
N LEU A 313 -4.77 -10.97 20.78
CA LEU A 313 -3.65 -10.52 21.59
C LEU A 313 -4.02 -10.28 23.07
N LEU A 314 -5.24 -9.82 23.36
CA LEU A 314 -5.72 -9.69 24.74
C LEU A 314 -5.94 -11.05 25.41
N GLU A 315 -6.25 -12.08 24.62
CA GLU A 315 -6.60 -13.43 25.07
C GLU A 315 -5.41 -14.41 25.02
N VAL A 316 -4.26 -14.03 24.45
CA VAL A 316 -3.07 -14.88 24.41
C VAL A 316 -2.53 -15.11 25.84
N PRO A 317 -2.50 -16.37 26.33
CA PRO A 317 -1.95 -16.68 27.64
C PRO A 317 -0.46 -16.34 27.72
N GLY A 318 -0.06 -15.66 28.82
CA GLY A 318 1.33 -15.29 29.09
C GLY A 318 1.82 -14.03 28.38
N TRP A 319 1.08 -13.49 27.40
CA TRP A 319 1.46 -12.27 26.69
C TRP A 319 0.90 -11.02 27.37
N ALA A 320 1.63 -10.53 28.37
CA ALA A 320 1.27 -9.31 29.08
C ALA A 320 1.94 -8.07 28.45
N TRP A 321 1.41 -7.59 27.33
CA TRP A 321 1.92 -6.41 26.62
C TRP A 321 1.26 -5.11 27.10
N ASP A 322 1.94 -3.97 26.95
CA ASP A 322 1.46 -2.65 27.36
C ASP A 322 1.01 -1.78 26.16
N PHE A 323 1.66 -1.98 25.01
CA PHE A 323 1.41 -1.22 23.78
C PHE A 323 1.16 -2.13 22.57
N PHE A 324 0.20 -1.73 21.74
CA PHE A 324 -0.02 -2.29 20.41
C PHE A 324 0.63 -1.37 19.37
N ILE A 325 1.50 -1.92 18.51
CA ILE A 325 2.14 -1.21 17.40
C ILE A 325 1.91 -1.98 16.11
N ASN A 326 1.30 -1.36 15.10
CA ASN A 326 1.17 -1.97 13.78
C ASN A 326 2.33 -1.62 12.84
N LEU A 327 2.85 -2.60 12.11
CA LEU A 327 3.88 -2.42 11.08
C LEU A 327 3.53 -3.23 9.82
N SER A 328 3.94 -2.74 8.65
CA SER A 328 3.96 -3.54 7.41
C SER A 328 5.36 -4.09 7.14
N ALA A 329 5.49 -4.99 6.16
CA ALA A 329 6.80 -5.47 5.70
C ALA A 329 7.70 -4.36 5.09
N THR A 330 7.13 -3.18 4.81
CA THR A 330 7.85 -2.02 4.26
C THR A 330 8.07 -0.91 5.29
N ASP A 331 7.80 -1.16 6.58
CA ASP A 331 8.19 -0.27 7.68
C ASP A 331 9.62 -0.63 8.15
N TYR A 332 10.32 0.33 8.76
CA TYR A 332 11.63 0.08 9.37
C TYR A 332 11.85 1.01 10.59
N PRO A 333 12.54 0.56 11.66
CA PRO A 333 12.87 1.43 12.79
C PRO A 333 13.83 2.54 12.37
N THR A 334 13.71 3.72 13.01
CA THR A 334 14.62 4.87 12.85
C THR A 334 15.36 5.20 14.14
N ARG A 335 15.09 4.47 15.21
CA ARG A 335 15.68 4.57 16.54
C ARG A 335 15.80 3.17 17.12
N THR A 336 16.65 3.02 18.13
CA THR A 336 16.89 1.73 18.78
C THR A 336 15.68 1.27 19.60
N ASN A 337 15.65 -0.03 19.92
CA ASN A 337 14.62 -0.61 20.78
C ASN A 337 14.65 0.02 22.18
N GLU A 338 15.85 0.30 22.70
CA GLU A 338 16.07 0.89 24.02
C GLU A 338 15.45 2.30 24.10
N GLU A 339 15.66 3.11 23.07
CA GLU A 339 15.04 4.44 22.96
C GLU A 339 13.52 4.37 22.89
N LEU A 340 12.97 3.42 22.11
CA LEU A 340 11.53 3.21 22.00
C LEU A 340 10.91 2.82 23.34
N VAL A 341 11.50 1.83 24.02
CA VAL A 341 11.02 1.35 25.32
C VAL A 341 11.12 2.45 26.36
N ALA A 342 12.21 3.23 26.40
CA ALA A 342 12.35 4.36 27.31
C ALA A 342 11.28 5.44 27.06
N PHE A 343 11.02 5.78 25.79
CA PHE A 343 10.00 6.75 25.41
C PHE A 343 8.59 6.31 25.80
N LEU A 344 8.20 5.09 25.45
CA LEU A 344 6.88 4.56 25.74
C LEU A 344 6.68 4.33 27.25
N SER A 345 7.73 3.96 27.98
CA SER A 345 7.69 3.84 29.43
C SER A 345 7.38 5.17 30.14
N LYS A 346 7.83 6.30 29.59
CA LYS A 346 7.48 7.64 30.12
C LYS A 346 6.06 8.07 29.79
N ASN A 347 5.46 7.48 28.76
CA ASN A 347 4.17 7.89 28.21
C ASN A 347 3.18 6.71 28.20
N ARG A 348 3.22 5.85 29.23
CA ARG A 348 2.43 4.60 29.33
C ARG A 348 0.91 4.81 29.22
N ASP A 349 0.43 6.00 29.55
CA ASP A 349 -0.97 6.38 29.53
C ASP A 349 -1.40 7.07 28.22
N LYS A 350 -0.52 7.19 27.23
CA LYS A 350 -0.77 7.96 25.99
C LYS A 350 -0.99 7.09 24.75
N ASN A 351 -1.92 7.51 23.91
CA ASN A 351 -2.24 6.92 22.61
C ASN A 351 -1.73 7.81 21.48
N PHE A 352 -0.96 7.26 20.55
CA PHE A 352 -0.24 7.99 19.52
C PHE A 352 -0.89 7.80 18.15
N LEU A 353 -1.68 8.78 17.75
CA LEU A 353 -2.40 8.82 16.47
C LEU A 353 -2.06 10.11 15.76
N LYS A 354 -1.87 10.08 14.43
CA LYS A 354 -1.59 11.30 13.66
C LYS A 354 -2.82 11.73 12.89
N SER A 355 -3.36 12.90 13.21
CA SER A 355 -4.46 13.52 12.50
C SER A 355 -3.99 14.21 11.22
N HIS A 356 -4.92 14.43 10.30
CA HIS A 356 -4.65 15.06 9.00
C HIS A 356 -4.25 16.55 9.10
N GLY A 357 -4.53 17.21 10.23
CA GLY A 357 -4.10 18.58 10.56
C GLY A 357 -4.61 19.68 9.62
N ARG A 358 -5.76 19.48 8.97
CA ARG A 358 -6.32 20.40 7.95
C ARG A 358 -7.81 20.64 8.22
N ASP A 359 -8.50 21.27 7.27
CA ASP A 359 -9.96 21.40 7.29
C ASP A 359 -10.65 20.03 7.31
N ASN A 360 -11.47 19.77 8.33
CA ASN A 360 -12.12 18.49 8.56
C ASN A 360 -13.20 18.19 7.50
N SER A 361 -13.94 19.20 7.05
CA SER A 361 -14.98 19.01 6.02
C SER A 361 -14.38 18.50 4.70
N ARG A 362 -13.19 18.99 4.34
CA ARG A 362 -12.41 18.53 3.19
C ARG A 362 -11.85 17.13 3.42
N PHE A 363 -11.45 16.79 4.64
CA PHE A 363 -10.98 15.45 4.98
C PHE A 363 -12.09 14.41 4.76
N ILE A 364 -13.27 14.63 5.36
CA ILE A 364 -14.46 13.77 5.22
C ILE A 364 -14.76 13.49 3.73
N LYS A 365 -14.83 14.54 2.91
CA LYS A 365 -15.10 14.41 1.47
C LYS A 365 -13.99 13.69 0.70
N LYS A 366 -12.72 13.90 1.05
CA LYS A 366 -11.59 13.28 0.34
C LYS A 366 -11.44 11.79 0.68
N GLN A 367 -11.71 11.43 1.92
CA GLN A 367 -11.72 10.04 2.39
C GLN A 367 -12.98 9.29 1.94
N GLY A 368 -14.01 9.99 1.46
CA GLY A 368 -15.29 9.38 1.13
C GLY A 368 -16.05 8.89 2.37
N LEU A 369 -15.84 9.52 3.54
CA LEU A 369 -16.55 9.15 4.77
C LEU A 369 -18.07 9.41 4.66
N ASP A 370 -18.47 10.35 3.78
CA ASP A 370 -19.86 10.66 3.39
C ASP A 370 -20.43 9.71 2.32
N ARG A 371 -19.69 8.63 1.97
CA ARG A 371 -20.11 7.61 1.01
C ARG A 371 -20.25 6.25 1.68
N LEU A 372 -21.22 5.48 1.21
CA LEU A 372 -21.43 4.11 1.63
C LEU A 372 -20.60 3.18 0.74
N PHE A 373 -19.81 2.30 1.36
CA PHE A 373 -18.99 1.31 0.68
C PHE A 373 -19.31 -0.11 1.16
N HIS A 374 -19.18 -1.12 0.30
CA HIS A 374 -19.29 -2.54 0.70
C HIS A 374 -18.19 -3.39 0.05
N GLU A 375 -17.58 -4.28 0.84
CA GLU A 375 -16.45 -5.11 0.40
C GLU A 375 -16.95 -6.52 0.08
N CYS A 376 -16.91 -6.89 -1.20
CA CYS A 376 -17.13 -8.24 -1.68
C CYS A 376 -16.35 -8.48 -2.98
N ASP A 377 -16.09 -9.76 -3.32
CA ASP A 377 -15.26 -10.15 -4.47
C ASP A 377 -13.86 -9.51 -4.51
N SER A 378 -13.26 -9.25 -3.34
CA SER A 378 -11.97 -8.53 -3.23
C SER A 378 -11.97 -7.14 -3.88
N HIS A 379 -13.13 -6.47 -3.91
CA HIS A 379 -13.31 -5.11 -4.42
C HIS A 379 -14.10 -4.26 -3.43
N MET A 380 -13.80 -2.95 -3.37
CA MET A 380 -14.50 -1.98 -2.53
C MET A 380 -15.52 -1.18 -3.36
N TRP A 381 -16.77 -1.59 -3.30
CA TRP A 381 -17.86 -1.03 -4.11
C TRP A 381 -18.43 0.23 -3.48
N ARG A 382 -18.55 1.32 -4.25
CA ARG A 382 -19.28 2.52 -3.82
C ARG A 382 -20.77 2.33 -4.11
N LEU A 383 -21.60 2.49 -3.08
CA LEU A 383 -23.03 2.18 -3.16
C LEU A 383 -23.94 3.42 -3.14
N GLY A 384 -23.43 4.56 -2.67
CA GLY A 384 -24.18 5.82 -2.65
C GLY A 384 -23.70 6.77 -1.56
N GLU A 385 -24.54 7.73 -1.20
CA GLU A 385 -24.27 8.70 -0.15
C GLU A 385 -24.78 8.22 1.21
N ARG A 386 -24.15 8.71 2.29
CA ARG A 386 -24.62 8.56 3.66
C ARG A 386 -24.33 9.82 4.48
N GLN A 387 -25.03 9.97 5.59
CA GLN A 387 -24.80 11.08 6.52
C GLN A 387 -23.75 10.71 7.56
N ILE A 388 -23.00 11.71 8.02
CA ILE A 388 -22.11 11.57 9.18
C ILE A 388 -22.98 11.61 10.44
N PRO A 389 -22.83 10.67 11.39
CA PRO A 389 -23.65 10.64 12.59
C PRO A 389 -23.48 11.91 13.43
N ALA A 390 -24.59 12.43 13.95
CA ALA A 390 -24.56 13.58 14.85
C ALA A 390 -24.05 13.20 16.24
N GLY A 391 -23.61 14.19 17.03
CA GLY A 391 -23.24 14.00 18.44
C GLY A 391 -21.76 13.68 18.69
N ILE A 392 -20.98 13.37 17.64
CA ILE A 392 -19.55 13.04 17.73
C ILE A 392 -18.68 14.00 16.93
N VAL A 393 -17.40 14.05 17.29
CA VAL A 393 -16.33 14.67 16.49
C VAL A 393 -15.69 13.59 15.64
N VAL A 394 -15.80 13.70 14.31
CA VAL A 394 -15.09 12.82 13.38
C VAL A 394 -13.71 13.39 13.11
N ASP A 395 -12.69 12.55 13.24
CA ASP A 395 -11.31 12.87 12.86
C ASP A 395 -10.62 11.67 12.21
N GLY A 396 -9.47 11.91 11.60
CA GLY A 396 -8.62 10.84 11.08
C GLY A 396 -7.30 11.34 10.52
N GLY A 397 -6.52 10.43 9.97
CA GLY A 397 -5.22 10.70 9.37
C GLY A 397 -4.50 9.40 9.05
N SER A 398 -3.38 9.14 9.71
CA SER A 398 -2.61 7.92 9.47
C SER A 398 -3.26 6.70 10.11
N ASP A 399 -3.29 5.58 9.40
CA ASP A 399 -3.64 4.24 9.91
C ASP A 399 -2.46 3.51 10.59
N TRP A 400 -1.38 4.23 10.88
CA TRP A 400 -0.20 3.73 11.61
C TRP A 400 -0.19 4.42 12.96
N PHE A 401 -0.13 3.65 14.04
CA PHE A 401 -0.37 4.15 15.38
C PHE A 401 0.33 3.31 16.45
N VAL A 402 0.35 3.86 17.66
CA VAL A 402 0.72 3.14 18.89
C VAL A 402 -0.42 3.34 19.89
N LEU A 403 -1.04 2.25 20.34
CA LEU A 403 -2.19 2.29 21.24
C LEU A 403 -1.88 1.59 22.56
N THR A 404 -2.39 2.13 23.67
CA THR A 404 -2.26 1.49 24.98
C THR A 404 -3.13 0.25 25.06
N ARG A 405 -2.72 -0.74 25.86
CA ARG A 405 -3.55 -1.92 26.15
C ARG A 405 -4.95 -1.53 26.66
N SER A 406 -5.04 -0.56 27.57
CA SER A 406 -6.31 -0.09 28.13
C SER A 406 -7.28 0.45 27.07
N PHE A 407 -6.77 1.19 26.07
CA PHE A 407 -7.61 1.67 24.98
C PHE A 407 -8.01 0.54 24.05
N VAL A 408 -7.12 -0.42 23.79
CA VAL A 408 -7.45 -1.63 23.01
C VAL A 408 -8.51 -2.47 23.71
N GLU A 409 -8.42 -2.68 25.02
CA GLU A 409 -9.44 -3.35 25.84
C GLU A 409 -10.80 -2.66 25.75
N TYR A 410 -10.82 -1.32 25.87
CA TYR A 410 -12.03 -0.53 25.67
C TYR A 410 -12.60 -0.72 24.25
N VAL A 411 -11.76 -0.62 23.22
CA VAL A 411 -12.19 -0.78 21.82
C VAL A 411 -12.71 -2.18 21.53
N VAL A 412 -12.24 -3.24 22.21
CA VAL A 412 -12.61 -4.64 21.95
C VAL A 412 -13.77 -5.13 22.81
N TYR A 413 -13.77 -4.84 24.11
CA TYR A 413 -14.70 -5.47 25.06
C TYR A 413 -15.81 -4.57 25.57
N THR A 414 -15.80 -3.27 25.26
CA THR A 414 -16.87 -2.38 25.74
C THR A 414 -18.20 -2.69 25.05
N ASP A 415 -19.28 -2.58 25.83
CA ASP A 415 -20.67 -2.54 25.35
C ASP A 415 -21.15 -1.10 25.10
N ASP A 416 -20.25 -0.13 25.17
CA ASP A 416 -20.56 1.29 24.94
C ASP A 416 -21.19 1.51 23.55
N PRO A 417 -22.38 2.15 23.47
CA PRO A 417 -23.02 2.49 22.20
C PRO A 417 -22.14 3.29 21.24
N LEU A 418 -21.19 4.10 21.75
CA LEU A 418 -20.19 4.79 20.93
C LEU A 418 -19.42 3.80 20.06
N VAL A 419 -18.82 2.78 20.66
CA VAL A 419 -17.97 1.81 19.96
C VAL A 419 -18.81 0.88 19.09
N ALA A 420 -19.95 0.40 19.59
CA ALA A 420 -20.84 -0.48 18.84
C ALA A 420 -21.35 0.18 17.54
N GLN A 421 -21.81 1.43 17.62
CA GLN A 421 -22.32 2.16 16.46
C GLN A 421 -21.20 2.58 15.50
N LEU A 422 -20.02 2.96 16.01
CA LEU A 422 -18.87 3.25 15.16
C LEU A 422 -18.35 2.00 14.46
N ARG A 423 -18.31 0.83 15.10
CA ARG A 423 -17.99 -0.44 14.42
C ARG A 423 -18.92 -0.65 13.23
N GLN A 424 -20.23 -0.53 13.43
CA GLN A 424 -21.23 -0.65 12.36
C GLN A 424 -21.00 0.37 11.22
N PHE A 425 -20.77 1.64 11.55
CA PHE A 425 -20.47 2.68 10.56
C PHE A 425 -19.21 2.36 9.75
N TYR A 426 -18.14 1.92 10.43
CA TYR A 426 -16.85 1.65 9.83
C TYR A 426 -16.76 0.30 9.08
N MET A 427 -17.71 -0.62 9.28
CA MET A 427 -17.84 -1.83 8.44
C MET A 427 -18.16 -1.52 6.97
N TYR A 428 -18.74 -0.35 6.69
CA TYR A 428 -19.16 0.10 5.37
C TYR A 428 -18.42 1.37 4.91
N THR A 429 -17.16 1.50 5.31
CA THR A 429 -16.32 2.69 5.10
C THR A 429 -15.05 2.32 4.33
N LEU A 430 -14.69 3.15 3.35
CA LEU A 430 -13.38 3.10 2.69
C LEU A 430 -12.28 3.59 3.65
N LEU A 431 -11.12 2.93 3.65
CA LEU A 431 -9.96 3.29 4.49
C LEU A 431 -10.35 3.44 5.98
N PRO A 432 -11.07 2.47 6.58
CA PRO A 432 -11.66 2.68 7.90
C PRO A 432 -10.62 2.88 9.02
N ALA A 433 -9.46 2.22 8.92
CA ALA A 433 -8.39 2.33 9.91
C ALA A 433 -7.76 3.74 9.97
N GLU A 434 -7.92 4.57 8.93
CA GLU A 434 -7.44 5.95 8.90
C GLU A 434 -8.31 6.91 9.73
N SER A 435 -9.46 6.49 10.27
CA SER A 435 -10.30 7.38 11.10
C SER A 435 -11.07 6.70 12.22
N PHE A 436 -11.23 5.37 12.21
CA PHE A 436 -11.93 4.63 13.27
C PHE A 436 -11.32 4.89 14.64
N PHE A 437 -10.01 4.65 14.80
CA PHE A 437 -9.35 4.77 16.10
C PHE A 437 -9.29 6.22 16.60
N HIS A 438 -9.09 7.19 15.70
CA HIS A 438 -9.15 8.61 16.01
C HIS A 438 -10.54 9.01 16.52
N THR A 439 -11.59 8.65 15.77
CA THR A 439 -12.97 9.00 16.10
C THR A 439 -13.42 8.30 17.38
N VAL A 440 -13.06 7.04 17.60
CA VAL A 440 -13.37 6.38 18.88
C VAL A 440 -12.65 7.08 20.03
N LEU A 441 -11.35 7.32 19.92
CA LEU A 441 -10.56 7.89 21.02
C LEU A 441 -11.02 9.30 21.40
N GLU A 442 -11.19 10.19 20.43
CA GLU A 442 -11.61 11.59 20.65
C GLU A 442 -13.00 11.73 21.27
N ASN A 443 -13.85 10.71 21.15
CA ASN A 443 -15.20 10.72 21.72
C ASN A 443 -15.33 9.81 22.96
N SER A 444 -14.30 9.04 23.30
CA SER A 444 -14.26 8.16 24.47
C SER A 444 -13.94 8.90 25.77
N PRO A 445 -14.12 8.25 26.94
CA PRO A 445 -13.63 8.78 28.22
C PRO A 445 -12.11 9.00 28.25
N ALA A 446 -11.34 8.26 27.42
CA ALA A 446 -9.88 8.34 27.35
C ALA A 446 -9.36 9.43 26.40
N CYS A 447 -10.20 10.39 25.99
CA CYS A 447 -9.86 11.35 24.96
C CYS A 447 -8.61 12.21 25.28
N GLU A 448 -8.32 12.47 26.56
CA GLU A 448 -7.12 13.20 27.00
C GLU A 448 -5.80 12.40 26.88
N SER A 449 -5.88 11.09 26.58
CA SER A 449 -4.71 10.25 26.31
C SER A 449 -4.18 10.40 24.88
N LEU A 450 -4.96 10.95 23.95
CA LEU A 450 -4.54 11.17 22.57
C LEU A 450 -3.27 12.03 22.54
N VAL A 451 -2.35 11.75 21.64
CA VAL A 451 -1.21 12.57 21.27
C VAL A 451 -1.19 12.66 19.74
N ASP A 452 -1.20 13.88 19.18
CA ASP A 452 -1.23 14.11 17.71
C ASP A 452 0.16 13.90 17.04
N ASN A 453 0.74 12.74 17.29
CA ASN A 453 1.93 12.22 16.67
C ASN A 453 1.86 10.69 16.72
N ASN A 454 1.94 10.02 15.58
CA ASN A 454 1.95 8.55 15.52
C ASN A 454 3.34 7.93 15.58
N LEU A 455 4.38 8.75 15.85
CA LEU A 455 5.77 8.32 15.94
C LEU A 455 6.35 7.80 14.61
N ARG A 456 5.76 8.19 13.47
CA ARG A 456 6.19 7.77 12.13
C ARG A 456 6.75 8.90 11.28
N VAL A 457 7.69 8.56 10.41
CA VAL A 457 8.03 9.32 9.20
C VAL A 457 7.43 8.61 7.98
N THR A 458 6.49 9.26 7.29
CA THR A 458 5.88 8.70 6.07
C THR A 458 6.29 9.52 4.86
N ASN A 459 6.91 8.88 3.86
CA ASN A 459 7.49 9.56 2.70
C ASN A 459 6.43 9.98 1.65
N TRP A 460 5.61 10.95 1.97
CA TRP A 460 4.58 11.46 1.05
C TRP A 460 5.18 12.37 -0.02
N ASN A 461 5.21 11.91 -1.27
CA ASN A 461 5.37 12.77 -2.44
C ASN A 461 4.15 12.68 -3.37
N ARG A 462 3.19 13.59 -3.18
CA ARG A 462 1.90 13.55 -3.89
C ARG A 462 2.02 13.64 -5.41
N LYS A 463 3.09 14.24 -5.96
CA LYS A 463 3.30 14.32 -7.41
C LYS A 463 3.54 12.93 -8.02
N LEU A 464 4.13 12.02 -7.25
CA LEU A 464 4.47 10.67 -7.69
C LEU A 464 3.48 9.62 -7.17
N GLY A 465 3.02 9.75 -5.92
CA GLY A 465 2.21 8.74 -5.23
C GLY A 465 0.69 8.81 -5.44
N CYS A 466 0.15 9.92 -5.96
CA CYS A 466 -1.29 10.12 -6.17
C CYS A 466 -1.68 9.96 -7.65
N LYS A 467 -1.62 8.73 -8.18
CA LYS A 467 -1.91 8.44 -9.60
C LYS A 467 -3.24 7.71 -9.82
N CYS A 468 -4.06 7.55 -8.78
CA CYS A 468 -5.29 6.75 -8.82
C CYS A 468 -5.04 5.30 -9.28
N GLN A 469 -3.89 4.74 -8.90
CA GLN A 469 -3.43 3.40 -9.31
C GLN A 469 -4.33 2.26 -8.80
N TYR A 470 -5.13 2.50 -7.76
CA TYR A 470 -5.99 1.51 -7.11
C TYR A 470 -7.42 1.45 -7.67
N LYS A 471 -7.72 2.16 -8.77
CA LYS A 471 -9.08 2.24 -9.35
C LYS A 471 -9.71 0.88 -9.72
N HIS A 472 -8.87 -0.14 -9.96
CA HIS A 472 -9.30 -1.49 -10.27
C HIS A 472 -9.63 -2.35 -9.03
N ILE A 473 -9.30 -1.85 -7.83
CA ILE A 473 -9.53 -2.52 -6.53
C ILE A 473 -10.63 -1.79 -5.74
N VAL A 474 -10.74 -0.48 -5.92
CA VAL A 474 -11.70 0.35 -5.20
C VAL A 474 -12.38 1.36 -6.13
N ASP A 475 -13.63 1.69 -5.83
CA ASP A 475 -14.38 2.75 -6.54
C ASP A 475 -14.01 4.17 -6.06
N TRP A 476 -12.71 4.42 -5.89
CA TRP A 476 -12.16 5.69 -5.41
C TRP A 476 -10.72 5.92 -5.91
N CYS A 477 -10.20 7.14 -5.75
CA CYS A 477 -8.79 7.43 -6.05
C CYS A 477 -7.98 7.56 -4.76
N GLY A 478 -6.92 6.76 -4.68
CA GLY A 478 -5.97 6.75 -3.57
C GLY A 478 -4.64 7.41 -3.86
N CYS A 479 -3.86 7.57 -2.79
CA CYS A 479 -2.44 7.90 -2.84
C CYS A 479 -1.68 6.88 -1.98
N SER A 480 -0.40 6.66 -2.31
CA SER A 480 0.51 5.90 -1.45
C SER A 480 1.82 6.65 -1.24
N PRO A 481 2.51 6.45 -0.10
CA PRO A 481 3.86 6.98 0.12
C PRO A 481 4.85 6.39 -0.88
N ASN A 482 5.94 7.13 -1.12
CA ASN A 482 7.08 6.67 -1.90
C ASN A 482 8.04 5.85 -1.03
N ASP A 483 8.93 5.11 -1.69
CA ASP A 483 10.04 4.45 -1.01
C ASP A 483 11.14 5.48 -0.72
N PHE A 484 11.81 5.31 0.42
CA PHE A 484 12.98 6.09 0.77
C PHE A 484 14.19 5.74 -0.10
N LYS A 485 15.09 6.71 -0.25
CA LYS A 485 16.36 6.59 -0.97
C LYS A 485 17.50 7.15 -0.10
N PRO A 486 18.79 6.94 -0.44
CA PRO A 486 19.90 7.37 0.42
C PRO A 486 19.87 8.88 0.73
N GLN A 487 19.48 9.71 -0.24
CA GLN A 487 19.34 11.16 -0.06
C GLN A 487 18.26 11.58 0.97
N ASP A 488 17.35 10.68 1.34
CA ASP A 488 16.34 10.96 2.35
C ASP A 488 16.83 10.70 3.78
N PHE A 489 18.05 10.19 3.99
CA PHE A 489 18.55 9.78 5.30
C PHE A 489 18.48 10.89 6.36
N LEU A 490 18.80 12.14 6.00
CA LEU A 490 18.68 13.30 6.89
C LEU A 490 17.25 13.51 7.41
N ARG A 491 16.22 13.14 6.63
CA ARG A 491 14.81 13.23 7.06
C ARG A 491 14.44 12.15 8.07
N LEU A 492 15.15 11.03 8.08
CA LEU A 492 14.99 9.94 9.03
C LEU A 492 15.62 10.29 10.39
N GLN A 493 16.65 11.14 10.40
CA GLN A 493 17.36 11.60 11.60
C GLN A 493 16.78 12.88 12.23
N GLN A 494 15.62 13.36 11.78
CA GLN A 494 15.05 14.60 12.32
C GLN A 494 14.75 14.50 13.83
N VAL A 495 15.00 15.58 14.57
CA VAL A 495 14.77 15.68 16.02
C VAL A 495 13.61 16.60 16.40
N SER A 496 12.92 17.17 15.41
CA SER A 496 11.82 18.15 15.60
C SER A 496 10.62 17.58 16.37
N ARG A 497 10.43 16.25 16.30
CA ARG A 497 9.41 15.49 17.02
C ARG A 497 9.90 14.05 17.20
N PRO A 498 9.44 13.32 18.24
CA PRO A 498 9.82 11.93 18.42
C PRO A 498 9.25 11.06 17.30
N THR A 499 10.11 10.28 16.64
CA THR A 499 9.78 9.30 15.61
C THR A 499 10.65 8.06 15.77
N PHE A 500 10.04 6.88 15.70
CA PHE A 500 10.70 5.60 15.95
C PHE A 500 10.64 4.65 14.75
N PHE A 501 9.76 4.90 13.79
CA PHE A 501 9.67 4.11 12.56
C PHE A 501 9.44 5.00 11.34
N ALA A 502 9.79 4.48 10.17
CA ALA A 502 9.54 5.14 8.91
C ALA A 502 9.00 4.18 7.85
N ARG A 503 8.32 4.73 6.83
CA ARG A 503 7.86 3.98 5.65
C ARG A 503 7.76 4.85 4.38
N LYS A 504 8.00 4.32 3.18
CA LYS A 504 8.18 2.89 2.86
C LYS A 504 9.62 2.53 2.48
N PHE A 505 9.97 1.27 2.67
CA PHE A 505 11.23 0.67 2.24
C PHE A 505 10.93 -0.61 1.45
N GLU A 506 11.49 -0.73 0.25
CA GLU A 506 11.38 -1.90 -0.62
C GLU A 506 12.77 -2.23 -1.18
N SER A 507 13.31 -3.41 -0.85
CA SER A 507 14.68 -3.79 -1.22
C SER A 507 14.85 -4.03 -2.72
N THR A 508 13.77 -4.28 -3.45
CA THR A 508 13.76 -4.31 -4.92
C THR A 508 13.83 -2.92 -5.55
N VAL A 509 13.62 -1.86 -4.77
CA VAL A 509 13.63 -0.46 -5.21
C VAL A 509 14.91 0.25 -4.77
N ASN A 510 15.32 0.10 -3.51
CA ASN A 510 16.62 0.57 -2.99
C ASN A 510 16.89 -0.09 -1.63
N GLN A 511 17.93 -0.91 -1.57
CA GLN A 511 18.43 -1.55 -0.36
C GLN A 511 19.49 -0.70 0.33
N GLU A 512 20.22 0.15 -0.39
CA GLU A 512 21.28 0.99 0.18
C GLU A 512 20.81 1.83 1.37
N VAL A 513 19.62 2.44 1.28
CA VAL A 513 19.06 3.23 2.40
C VAL A 513 18.82 2.39 3.66
N LEU A 514 18.48 1.10 3.52
CA LEU A 514 18.33 0.19 4.65
C LEU A 514 19.68 -0.19 5.25
N GLU A 515 20.72 -0.34 4.42
CA GLU A 515 22.09 -0.59 4.87
C GLU A 515 22.64 0.57 5.68
N ILE A 516 22.45 1.81 5.20
CA ILE A 516 22.82 3.04 5.93
C ILE A 516 22.10 3.10 7.27
N LEU A 517 20.79 2.79 7.29
CA LEU A 517 19.98 2.84 8.51
C LEU A 517 20.36 1.75 9.51
N ASP A 518 20.62 0.52 9.05
CA ASP A 518 21.12 -0.56 9.91
C ASP A 518 22.47 -0.22 10.52
N PHE A 519 23.40 0.28 9.70
CA PHE A 519 24.71 0.71 10.17
C PHE A 519 24.58 1.80 11.23
N HIS A 520 23.70 2.78 11.00
CA HIS A 520 23.46 3.87 11.95
C HIS A 520 22.89 3.39 13.29
N LEU A 521 21.97 2.42 13.27
CA LEU A 521 21.29 1.95 14.47
C LEU A 521 22.07 0.89 15.25
N TYR A 522 22.77 -0.01 14.55
CA TYR A 522 23.32 -1.23 15.14
C TYR A 522 24.81 -1.46 14.82
N GLY A 523 25.43 -0.54 14.07
CA GLY A 523 26.83 -0.65 13.65
C GLY A 523 27.05 -1.58 12.46
N SER A 524 28.32 -1.74 12.07
CA SER A 524 28.70 -2.59 10.93
C SER A 524 28.62 -4.08 11.26
N TYR A 525 28.24 -4.86 10.26
CA TYR A 525 28.48 -6.31 10.27
C TYR A 525 29.98 -6.62 10.35
N PRO A 526 30.37 -7.79 10.88
CA PRO A 526 31.78 -8.21 10.91
C PRO A 526 32.42 -8.19 9.51
N PRO A 527 33.71 -7.82 9.40
CA PRO A 527 34.43 -7.87 8.14
C PRO A 527 34.35 -9.26 7.48
N GLY A 528 34.17 -9.29 6.17
CA GLY A 528 34.03 -10.54 5.41
C GLY A 528 32.63 -11.16 5.43
N THR A 529 31.64 -10.53 6.07
CA THR A 529 30.24 -10.98 5.99
C THR A 529 29.79 -10.93 4.52
N PRO A 530 29.41 -12.08 3.92
CA PRO A 530 29.07 -12.13 2.51
C PRO A 530 27.69 -11.50 2.25
N ALA A 531 27.44 -11.16 0.98
CA ALA A 531 26.10 -10.86 0.48
C ALA A 531 25.37 -9.66 1.13
N LEU A 532 26.07 -8.74 1.82
CA LEU A 532 25.45 -7.56 2.43
C LEU A 532 24.72 -6.67 1.40
N LYS A 533 25.33 -6.50 0.22
CA LYS A 533 24.77 -5.73 -0.91
C LYS A 533 23.79 -6.51 -1.79
N ALA A 534 23.57 -7.79 -1.49
CA ALA A 534 22.78 -8.67 -2.33
C ALA A 534 21.36 -8.80 -1.79
N TYR A 535 20.39 -8.89 -2.68
CA TYR A 535 18.99 -9.14 -2.33
C TYR A 535 18.38 -10.20 -3.24
N TRP A 536 17.55 -11.06 -2.65
CA TRP A 536 16.85 -12.12 -3.36
C TRP A 536 15.38 -12.12 -2.98
N GLU A 537 14.52 -12.18 -3.99
CA GLU A 537 13.08 -12.24 -3.80
C GLU A 537 12.47 -13.34 -4.64
N ASN A 538 11.79 -14.28 -3.99
CA ASN A 538 11.15 -15.39 -4.67
C ASN A 538 9.89 -14.91 -5.41
N THR A 539 9.83 -15.09 -6.72
CA THR A 539 8.64 -14.78 -7.53
C THR A 539 7.79 -16.01 -7.82
N TYR A 540 8.34 -17.21 -7.66
CA TYR A 540 7.64 -18.47 -7.85
C TYR A 540 8.16 -19.58 -6.95
N ASP A 541 7.24 -20.38 -6.43
CA ASP A 541 7.52 -21.55 -5.59
C ASP A 541 6.57 -22.69 -5.95
N VAL A 542 7.10 -23.90 -6.10
CA VAL A 542 6.36 -25.07 -6.60
C VAL A 542 5.14 -25.42 -5.74
N ALA A 543 5.17 -25.11 -4.44
CA ALA A 543 4.05 -25.36 -3.55
C ALA A 543 2.82 -24.46 -3.84
N ASP A 544 2.97 -23.38 -4.61
CA ASP A 544 1.85 -22.58 -5.12
C ASP A 544 1.20 -23.22 -6.37
N GLY A 545 1.82 -24.27 -6.94
CA GLY A 545 1.38 -24.93 -8.16
C GLY A 545 1.61 -24.09 -9.44
N PRO A 546 1.43 -24.68 -10.63
CA PRO A 546 1.63 -23.96 -11.89
C PRO A 546 0.57 -22.87 -12.14
N SER A 547 -0.59 -22.94 -11.49
CA SER A 547 -1.66 -21.93 -11.60
C SER A 547 -1.27 -20.54 -11.08
N GLY A 548 -0.20 -20.45 -10.29
CA GLY A 548 0.37 -19.17 -9.86
C GLY A 548 1.19 -18.44 -10.93
N LEU A 549 1.51 -19.10 -12.04
CA LEU A 549 2.24 -18.53 -13.17
C LEU A 549 1.30 -18.22 -14.34
N SER A 550 1.63 -17.19 -15.10
CA SER A 550 1.08 -17.01 -16.44
C SER A 550 1.78 -17.91 -17.45
N ASP A 551 1.13 -18.20 -18.57
CA ASP A 551 1.74 -18.97 -19.67
C ASP A 551 3.06 -18.36 -20.15
N VAL A 552 3.16 -17.03 -20.11
CA VAL A 552 4.39 -16.28 -20.46
C VAL A 552 5.50 -16.58 -19.47
N MET A 553 5.22 -16.49 -18.16
CA MET A 553 6.22 -16.77 -17.12
C MET A 553 6.66 -18.23 -17.15
N LEU A 554 5.71 -19.15 -17.27
CA LEU A 554 6.00 -20.58 -17.36
C LEU A 554 6.90 -20.90 -18.56
N THR A 555 6.57 -20.34 -19.72
CA THR A 555 7.36 -20.49 -20.95
C THR A 555 8.77 -19.92 -20.78
N ALA A 556 8.88 -18.70 -20.23
CA ALA A 556 10.16 -18.04 -20.01
C ALA A 556 11.05 -18.80 -19.01
N TYR A 557 10.53 -19.17 -17.84
CA TYR A 557 11.30 -19.87 -16.81
C TYR A 557 11.76 -21.25 -17.26
N THR A 558 10.94 -21.97 -18.01
CA THR A 558 11.34 -23.27 -18.57
C THR A 558 12.39 -23.08 -19.68
N ALA A 559 12.29 -22.01 -20.49
CA ALA A 559 13.31 -21.70 -21.48
C ALA A 559 14.64 -21.29 -20.84
N PHE A 560 14.60 -20.55 -19.73
CA PHE A 560 15.76 -20.14 -18.96
C PHE A 560 16.55 -21.34 -18.42
N ALA A 561 15.86 -22.32 -17.83
CA ALA A 561 16.50 -23.55 -17.40
C ALA A 561 17.17 -24.27 -18.58
N ARG A 562 16.44 -24.50 -19.69
CA ARG A 562 17.01 -25.17 -20.88
C ARG A 562 18.23 -24.45 -21.45
N LEU A 563 18.22 -23.12 -21.48
CA LEU A 563 19.35 -22.33 -21.96
C LEU A 563 20.58 -22.54 -21.09
N SER A 564 20.39 -22.58 -19.77
CA SER A 564 21.46 -22.79 -18.80
C SER A 564 22.06 -24.19 -18.87
N LEU A 565 21.22 -25.22 -19.04
CA LEU A 565 21.69 -26.60 -19.23
C LEU A 565 22.50 -26.74 -20.53
N ARG A 566 22.04 -26.13 -21.62
CA ARG A 566 22.81 -26.07 -22.88
C ARG A 566 24.15 -25.38 -22.67
N HIS A 567 24.16 -24.25 -21.94
CA HIS A 567 25.38 -23.53 -21.64
C HIS A 567 26.38 -24.39 -20.85
N ALA A 568 25.92 -25.10 -19.81
CA ALA A 568 26.74 -26.00 -19.01
C ALA A 568 27.41 -27.10 -19.87
N THR A 569 26.68 -27.69 -20.82
CA THR A 569 27.23 -28.66 -21.77
C THR A 569 28.26 -28.03 -22.70
N THR A 570 28.01 -26.82 -23.22
CA THR A 570 28.94 -26.14 -24.14
C THR A 570 30.19 -25.56 -23.47
N ALA A 571 30.10 -25.21 -22.19
CA ALA A 571 31.21 -24.64 -21.41
C ALA A 571 32.14 -25.73 -20.86
N ALA A 572 31.69 -26.99 -20.80
CA ALA A 572 32.49 -28.10 -20.34
C ALA A 572 33.60 -28.47 -21.33
N SER A 573 34.77 -28.85 -20.79
CA SER A 573 35.85 -29.46 -21.58
C SER A 573 35.34 -30.71 -22.33
N PRO A 574 35.87 -31.04 -23.53
CA PRO A 574 35.46 -32.23 -24.29
C PRO A 574 35.45 -33.53 -23.48
N LEU A 575 36.36 -33.67 -22.50
CA LEU A 575 36.43 -34.83 -21.59
C LEU A 575 35.34 -34.85 -20.51
N ALA A 576 34.84 -33.68 -20.09
CA ALA A 576 33.80 -33.51 -19.07
C ALA A 576 32.39 -33.33 -19.67
N ASN A 577 32.29 -33.10 -20.98
CA ASN A 577 31.04 -32.87 -21.70
C ASN A 577 29.95 -33.93 -21.42
N PRO A 578 30.25 -35.25 -21.38
CA PRO A 578 29.25 -36.27 -21.06
C PRO A 578 28.67 -36.16 -19.64
N LEU A 579 29.47 -35.64 -18.69
CA LEU A 579 29.09 -35.45 -17.29
C LEU A 579 28.26 -34.17 -17.09
N CYS A 580 28.44 -33.17 -17.95
CA CYS A 580 27.72 -31.89 -17.89
C CYS A 580 26.51 -31.83 -18.84
N ARG A 581 26.02 -32.99 -19.30
CA ARG A 581 24.83 -33.08 -20.15
C ARG A 581 23.62 -33.48 -19.33
N PHE A 582 22.65 -32.57 -19.25
CA PHE A 582 21.47 -32.72 -18.39
C PHE A 582 20.18 -32.61 -19.21
N GLU A 583 19.19 -33.42 -18.86
CA GLU A 583 17.82 -33.29 -19.33
C GLU A 583 16.93 -32.69 -18.21
N PRO A 584 16.12 -31.65 -18.49
CA PRO A 584 15.26 -31.05 -17.49
C PRO A 584 14.14 -32.03 -17.08
N ARG A 585 13.87 -32.12 -15.77
CA ARG A 585 12.77 -32.94 -15.23
C ARG A 585 11.68 -32.04 -14.66
N GLY A 586 10.46 -32.19 -15.19
CA GLY A 586 9.29 -31.44 -14.72
C GLY A 586 9.38 -29.93 -15.00
N LEU A 587 8.68 -29.14 -14.19
CA LEU A 587 8.70 -27.68 -14.23
C LEU A 587 9.75 -27.12 -13.25
N PRO A 588 10.16 -25.84 -13.40
CA PRO A 588 10.93 -25.16 -12.37
C PRO A 588 10.32 -25.33 -10.98
N SER A 589 11.17 -25.43 -9.97
CA SER A 589 10.76 -25.60 -8.56
C SER A 589 10.67 -24.27 -7.81
N SER A 590 11.59 -23.34 -8.10
CA SER A 590 11.52 -21.96 -7.60
C SER A 590 12.17 -21.00 -8.58
N VAL A 591 11.73 -19.73 -8.53
CA VAL A 591 12.38 -18.64 -9.25
C VAL A 591 12.57 -17.46 -8.31
N HIS A 592 13.79 -16.90 -8.31
CA HIS A 592 14.13 -15.70 -7.56
C HIS A 592 14.58 -14.57 -8.49
N LEU A 593 14.20 -13.34 -8.16
CA LEU A 593 14.92 -12.16 -8.61
C LEU A 593 16.20 -12.04 -7.81
N TYR A 594 17.30 -11.72 -8.47
CA TYR A 594 18.58 -11.43 -7.83
C TYR A 594 18.99 -9.99 -8.11
N PHE A 595 19.31 -9.26 -7.04
CA PHE A 595 19.85 -7.92 -7.08
C PHE A 595 21.19 -7.89 -6.37
N TYR A 596 22.11 -7.08 -6.88
CA TYR A 596 23.39 -6.80 -6.25
C TYR A 596 23.67 -5.30 -6.37
N ASP A 597 23.92 -4.65 -5.23
CA ASP A 597 24.19 -3.21 -5.14
C ASP A 597 23.11 -2.38 -5.83
N ASP A 598 21.83 -2.69 -5.56
CA ASP A 598 20.64 -2.09 -6.17
C ASP A 598 20.49 -2.24 -7.69
N HIS A 599 21.28 -3.11 -8.32
CA HIS A 599 21.15 -3.45 -9.74
C HIS A 599 20.55 -4.83 -9.92
N PHE A 600 19.54 -4.93 -10.79
CA PHE A 600 18.95 -6.21 -11.17
C PHE A 600 19.96 -7.08 -11.93
N GLN A 601 20.26 -8.25 -11.38
CA GLN A 601 21.23 -9.20 -11.92
C GLN A 601 20.56 -10.32 -12.74
N GLY A 602 19.22 -10.41 -12.70
CA GLY A 602 18.45 -11.42 -13.42
C GLY A 602 17.69 -12.40 -12.53
N TYR A 603 17.47 -13.60 -13.07
CA TYR A 603 16.66 -14.63 -12.45
C TYR A 603 17.51 -15.82 -12.01
N LEU A 604 17.26 -16.35 -10.81
CA LEU A 604 17.76 -17.65 -10.38
C LEU A 604 16.63 -18.66 -10.51
N VAL A 605 16.80 -19.66 -11.37
CA VAL A 605 15.81 -20.71 -11.64
C VAL A 605 16.31 -22.02 -11.07
N THR A 606 15.57 -22.60 -10.14
CA THR A 606 15.90 -23.89 -9.54
C THR A 606 15.07 -24.98 -10.20
N GLN A 607 15.69 -26.03 -10.73
CA GLN A 607 14.97 -27.14 -11.38
C GLN A 607 15.66 -28.48 -11.17
N ALA A 608 14.86 -29.54 -11.04
CA ALA A 608 15.35 -30.91 -11.07
C ALA A 608 15.81 -31.31 -12.48
N VAL A 609 16.93 -32.01 -12.57
CA VAL A 609 17.53 -32.44 -13.84
C VAL A 609 17.98 -33.89 -13.76
N GLN A 610 18.06 -34.54 -14.91
CA GLN A 610 18.58 -35.89 -15.06
C GLN A 610 19.92 -35.83 -15.81
N PRO A 611 21.03 -36.20 -15.16
CA PRO A 611 22.31 -36.36 -15.85
C PRO A 611 22.24 -37.45 -16.93
N SER A 612 22.92 -37.23 -18.05
CA SER A 612 23.02 -38.20 -19.16
C SER A 612 23.97 -39.35 -18.84
N ALA A 613 25.03 -39.07 -18.06
CA ALA A 613 25.79 -40.11 -17.38
C ALA A 613 24.86 -40.75 -16.33
N GLN A 614 24.74 -42.08 -16.34
CA GLN A 614 23.84 -42.82 -15.45
C GLN A 614 24.08 -42.39 -13.99
N GLY A 615 23.13 -41.66 -13.41
CA GLY A 615 23.25 -41.05 -12.09
C GLY A 615 21.88 -40.66 -11.51
N PRO A 616 21.80 -40.39 -10.20
CA PRO A 616 20.57 -39.93 -9.58
C PRO A 616 20.14 -38.58 -10.17
N ALA A 617 18.85 -38.27 -10.06
CA ALA A 617 18.36 -36.94 -10.42
C ALA A 617 19.00 -35.88 -9.50
N GLU A 618 19.42 -34.77 -10.09
CA GLU A 618 20.04 -33.64 -9.39
C GLU A 618 19.08 -32.45 -9.36
N THR A 619 19.37 -31.46 -8.50
CA THR A 619 18.67 -30.17 -8.51
C THR A 619 19.70 -29.07 -8.75
N LEU A 620 19.51 -28.30 -9.82
CA LEU A 620 20.40 -27.20 -10.18
C LEU A 620 19.70 -25.87 -9.96
N GLU A 621 20.44 -24.89 -9.44
CA GLU A 621 20.08 -23.49 -9.50
C GLU A 621 20.86 -22.81 -10.62
N MET A 622 20.15 -22.13 -11.50
CA MET A 622 20.68 -21.57 -12.74
C MET A 622 20.47 -20.07 -12.74
N TRP A 623 21.56 -19.30 -12.88
CA TRP A 623 21.51 -17.84 -12.95
C TRP A 623 21.46 -17.37 -14.39
N LEU A 624 20.41 -16.61 -14.73
CA LEU A 624 20.26 -15.97 -16.03
C LEU A 624 20.21 -14.46 -15.91
N MET A 625 21.13 -13.80 -16.60
CA MET A 625 21.19 -12.35 -16.70
C MET A 625 20.68 -11.90 -18.08
N PRO A 626 19.78 -10.91 -18.16
CA PRO A 626 19.34 -10.36 -19.44
C PRO A 626 20.51 -9.65 -20.15
N GLN A 627 20.67 -9.89 -21.45
CA GLN A 627 21.61 -9.16 -22.28
C GLN A 627 20.89 -7.97 -22.93
N GLY A 628 21.10 -6.77 -22.42
CA GLY A 628 20.54 -5.53 -22.96
C GLY A 628 21.58 -4.41 -22.90
N LEU A 629 22.17 -4.06 -24.05
CA LEU A 629 23.08 -2.91 -24.16
C LEU A 629 22.33 -1.79 -24.89
N LEU A 630 22.07 -0.67 -24.20
CA LEU A 630 21.62 0.55 -24.84
C LEU A 630 22.74 1.06 -25.76
N LYS A 631 22.57 0.88 -27.07
CA LYS A 631 23.50 1.41 -28.06
C LYS A 631 23.00 2.77 -28.56
N LEU A 632 23.56 3.84 -28.02
CA LEU A 632 23.32 5.19 -28.54
C LEU A 632 24.03 5.36 -29.88
N LEU A 633 23.27 5.62 -30.95
CA LEU A 633 23.81 5.87 -32.29
C LEU A 633 23.95 7.38 -32.51
N GLY A 634 25.18 7.89 -32.49
CA GLY A 634 25.50 9.27 -32.87
C GLY A 634 26.75 9.83 -32.17
N ARG A 635 27.62 10.51 -32.91
CA ARG A 635 28.60 11.45 -32.34
C ARG A 635 27.84 12.72 -32.00
N SER A 636 27.86 13.13 -30.74
CA SER A 636 27.20 14.37 -30.35
C SER A 636 28.17 15.24 -29.58
N ASP A 637 28.77 16.18 -30.30
CA ASP A 637 29.36 17.40 -29.73
C ASP A 637 28.27 18.33 -29.13
N GLN A 638 27.07 17.79 -28.85
CA GLN A 638 25.95 18.46 -28.19
C GLN A 638 25.45 17.58 -27.03
N ALA A 639 25.26 18.16 -25.85
CA ALA A 639 24.78 17.45 -24.67
C ALA A 639 23.37 16.87 -24.90
N SER A 640 23.25 15.57 -25.11
CA SER A 640 21.97 14.86 -25.17
C SER A 640 21.35 14.75 -23.78
N ARG A 641 20.02 14.93 -23.69
CA ARG A 641 19.27 14.73 -22.43
C ARG A 641 18.84 13.28 -22.20
N LEU A 642 19.05 12.40 -23.18
CA LEU A 642 18.70 10.98 -23.07
C LEU A 642 19.70 10.28 -22.14
N GLN A 643 19.22 9.77 -21.01
CA GLN A 643 20.03 9.06 -20.02
C GLN A 643 19.77 7.54 -20.04
N SER A 644 18.51 7.12 -20.24
CA SER A 644 18.12 5.71 -20.35
C SER A 644 16.89 5.54 -21.25
N LEU A 645 16.72 4.34 -21.82
CA LEU A 645 15.54 3.89 -22.56
C LEU A 645 15.29 2.43 -22.21
N GLU A 646 14.11 2.12 -21.69
CA GLU A 646 13.69 0.77 -21.28
C GLU A 646 12.26 0.50 -21.77
#